data_AF-A0A921FWT9-F1
#
_entry.id   AF-A0A921FWT9-F1
#
_cell.length_a   1.000
_cell.length_b   1.000
_cell.length_c   1.000
_cell.angle_alpha   90.00
_cell.angle_beta   90.00
_cell.angle_gamma   90.00
#
_symmetry.space_group_name_H-M   'P 1'
#
loop_
_entity.id
_entity.type
_entity.pdbx_description
1 polymer ?
#
loop_
_entity_poly.entity_id
_entity_poly.type
_entity_poly.pdbx_seq_one_letter_code
_entity_poly.pdbx_strand_id
1 'polypeptide(L)'
;MDDVGLYGEDLYVITFSKAVQLGILCDYKVIVLAVEESHVSRRIQSLLKDENNQLKVDDAAKIVGCWKALAKQGLASSDGIQPDAMKRAVAFCQVIEKDYKGKTHKVSSKLITEMFGAVVEAYQASEIEYLKEVQQNQNVDPSLKLQCQVQHVDGGMNATQKKSKIEWLKADTDENVCRILSNVRCLSEGVDVPSLDAVLFLTPRSSQVDVVQSVGRVMRRAEGKELGYVILPVVIPAGEEPENALNNNQAYRVVWQVLNALRAHDDRFDAMINKLEFNGKDTARMEVVAVADKVVKKTKRQTKKSETVAKARKSNGIGAGTIQPPEQLDIEFSVGEIERALYAKIVKKCGNRHHWEDWANDIAKIARTHIDRIHAILENPANTAEISAFKAFSDELRDDLNNSISDDEIIEMLAQHLITKPVFDALFADYNFTDHNPMSMAMQDVLNTLHEHHLEKEANTLNSFYESVKMRADGITTAEGKQQIIVQLYDKFFRNAFPKMTERLGIVYTPVEVVDFIIHSVNDVLKQEFGQTLGDEGVHIIDPFTGTGTFITRLLQSGLISSDKLAYKFKNEIHANEIVLLAYYIAAINIEAVYHDITNESAYTPFQGICLTDTFEMYEKDDLISDVLVDNSERRKRQKALDIRVIIGNPPYSAGQESANDNNQNVKYPQLDKRIADTYAAYTSATNKNALYDSYIRAIRWASDRIGEKGVIGFVTNGSYIDSNSADGLRKCLTEEFSSLYFFHLRGNQRTSGEKSRQEGGKIFGSGSRAPIVISILVKNPNVQAHGQIYFHDIGDYLSREEKLEKVSEFNSVNGITKINGWQLIEPDEHNDWLNQRDERFNYFIEMGNKKDKDSVCIFSTYSRGGATSRDAWVYNFSAKKLIENVSEMIVYYNFQVNEKKKDTEFKEIIDTTRISWNRSLLNDFNKLKNHSFDKNCIYKSVYRPFNKSNLYFSRALNDMVYQMPQLFPTADSDNLVIYINGSGNGGKPFSALIVNAIPDLNMQHSGGQGFPLYYYEKSSSDEVVKEYKRKEAISDAGLFYFKDFYTTESISKEDVFYYVYGLLHSEDYRGRYADNLSKELPRIPCVKKYDDFVIFSQAGRDLAFWHLNFEEVEPYKATIDSGNLNYSQLPKEDFYVEKMKFAKKADKSTVIYNNKIRIKNIPSEAYDYVVNGKPALEWVMERQGVLTHKDSGIVNDANDWAMEAMGNAKYPLELFLRVITVSLETQKIVKGLPKLDI
;
A
#
# COMPACT_ATOMS: atom_id res chain seq x y z
N MET A 1 -14.73 -30.62 6.13
CA MET A 1 -14.64 -31.44 7.35
C MET A 1 -13.18 -31.46 7.72
N ASP A 2 -12.64 -30.31 8.12
CA ASP A 2 -11.21 -30.04 7.89
C ASP A 2 -10.34 -30.45 9.10
N ASP A 3 -10.97 -30.91 10.19
CA ASP A 3 -10.30 -31.45 11.36
C ASP A 3 -9.92 -32.93 11.13
N VAL A 4 -8.68 -33.13 10.68
CA VAL A 4 -8.11 -34.46 10.41
C VAL A 4 -8.09 -35.33 11.67
N GLY A 5 -8.00 -34.75 12.87
CA GLY A 5 -8.02 -35.49 14.13
C GLY A 5 -9.38 -36.15 14.40
N LEU A 6 -10.46 -35.59 13.84
CA LEU A 6 -11.83 -36.11 13.98
C LEU A 6 -12.25 -36.99 12.79
N TYR A 7 -11.89 -36.61 11.56
CA TYR A 7 -12.43 -37.23 10.34
C TYR A 7 -11.43 -38.11 9.57
N GLY A 8 -10.13 -38.04 9.90
CA GLY A 8 -9.06 -38.67 9.12
C GLY A 8 -8.72 -37.92 7.84
N GLU A 9 -7.78 -38.43 7.07
CA GLU A 9 -7.47 -37.92 5.73
C GLU A 9 -8.52 -38.39 4.71
N ASP A 10 -8.69 -37.62 3.64
CA ASP A 10 -9.59 -37.98 2.54
C ASP A 10 -9.04 -39.20 1.79
N LEU A 11 -9.74 -40.35 1.88
CA LEU A 11 -9.34 -41.58 1.19
C LEU A 11 -9.49 -41.46 -0.34
N TYR A 12 -10.53 -40.78 -0.81
CA TYR A 12 -10.84 -40.58 -2.23
C TYR A 12 -11.91 -39.51 -2.42
N VAL A 13 -11.75 -38.63 -3.42
CA VAL A 13 -12.70 -37.54 -3.72
C VAL A 13 -13.12 -37.60 -5.19
N ILE A 14 -14.44 -37.64 -5.46
CA ILE A 14 -15.01 -37.36 -6.79
C ILE A 14 -15.75 -36.04 -6.71
N THR A 15 -15.19 -35.01 -7.34
CA THR A 15 -15.83 -33.69 -7.45
C THR A 15 -16.98 -33.72 -8.46
N PHE A 16 -17.90 -32.75 -8.37
CA PHE A 16 -19.00 -32.63 -9.33
C PHE A 16 -18.49 -32.47 -10.77
N SER A 17 -17.43 -31.68 -10.96
CA SER A 17 -16.76 -31.50 -12.25
C SER A 17 -16.27 -32.81 -12.84
N LYS A 18 -15.62 -33.66 -12.02
CA LYS A 18 -15.16 -34.98 -12.43
C LYS A 18 -16.34 -35.90 -12.77
N ALA A 19 -17.43 -35.86 -12.00
CA ALA A 19 -18.62 -36.66 -12.26
C ALA A 19 -19.30 -36.31 -13.59
N VAL A 20 -19.34 -35.02 -13.97
CA VAL A 20 -19.85 -34.59 -15.29
C VAL A 20 -18.92 -35.03 -16.42
N GLN A 21 -17.60 -34.87 -16.28
CA GLN A 21 -16.61 -35.34 -17.27
C GLN A 21 -16.67 -36.85 -17.50
N LEU A 22 -16.90 -37.63 -16.44
CA LEU A 22 -17.08 -39.09 -16.52
C LEU A 22 -18.48 -39.50 -17.04
N GLY A 23 -19.36 -38.54 -17.32
CA GLY A 23 -20.72 -38.81 -17.78
C GLY A 23 -21.61 -39.46 -16.71
N ILE A 24 -21.31 -39.30 -15.42
CA ILE A 24 -22.11 -39.83 -14.30
C ILE A 24 -23.31 -38.91 -14.04
N LEU A 25 -23.11 -37.60 -14.17
CA LEU A 25 -24.14 -36.55 -14.02
C LEU A 25 -24.23 -35.72 -15.31
N CYS A 26 -25.38 -35.07 -15.54
CA CYS A 26 -25.47 -34.00 -16.53
C CYS A 26 -25.08 -32.64 -15.90
N ASP A 27 -24.66 -31.69 -16.73
CA ASP A 27 -24.30 -30.34 -16.24
C ASP A 27 -25.57 -29.53 -15.93
N TYR A 28 -25.40 -28.34 -15.32
CA TYR A 28 -26.52 -27.48 -14.96
C TYR A 28 -26.35 -26.04 -15.40
N LYS A 29 -27.48 -25.32 -15.52
CA LYS A 29 -27.53 -23.88 -15.79
C LYS A 29 -28.40 -23.17 -14.76
N VAL A 30 -27.85 -22.12 -14.14
CA VAL A 30 -28.57 -21.26 -13.19
C VAL A 30 -29.17 -20.08 -13.94
N ILE A 31 -30.47 -19.88 -13.82
CA ILE A 31 -31.19 -18.76 -14.45
C ILE A 31 -31.71 -17.84 -13.33
N VAL A 32 -31.16 -16.63 -13.27
CA VAL A 32 -31.59 -15.59 -12.34
C VAL A 32 -32.48 -14.60 -13.09
N LEU A 33 -33.77 -14.56 -12.77
CA LEU A 33 -34.74 -13.72 -13.44
C LEU A 33 -35.08 -12.51 -12.59
N ALA A 34 -34.69 -11.32 -13.02
CA ALA A 34 -35.03 -10.08 -12.36
C ALA A 34 -36.32 -9.50 -12.97
N VAL A 35 -37.44 -9.65 -12.28
CA VAL A 35 -38.77 -9.27 -12.77
C VAL A 35 -39.23 -7.98 -12.10
N GLU A 36 -39.52 -6.95 -12.89
CA GLU A 36 -40.04 -5.69 -12.37
C GLU A 36 -41.52 -5.82 -11.98
N GLU A 37 -41.85 -5.44 -10.74
CA GLU A 37 -43.23 -5.51 -10.22
C GLU A 37 -44.21 -4.66 -11.07
N SER A 38 -43.75 -3.50 -11.56
CA SER A 38 -44.56 -2.57 -12.35
C SER A 38 -44.94 -3.12 -13.74
N HIS A 39 -44.04 -3.91 -14.34
CA HIS A 39 -44.25 -4.56 -15.64
C HIS A 39 -45.33 -5.64 -15.52
N VAL A 40 -45.20 -6.50 -14.49
CA VAL A 40 -46.16 -7.57 -14.25
C VAL A 40 -47.53 -7.00 -13.87
N SER A 41 -47.58 -6.03 -12.95
CA SER A 41 -48.82 -5.41 -12.48
C SER A 41 -49.70 -4.87 -13.62
N ARG A 42 -49.10 -4.27 -14.66
CA ARG A 42 -49.82 -3.77 -15.83
C ARG A 42 -50.44 -4.89 -16.66
N ARG A 43 -49.73 -6.00 -16.87
CA ARG A 43 -50.16 -7.10 -17.74
C ARG A 43 -51.19 -8.02 -17.10
N ILE A 44 -51.27 -8.07 -15.77
CA ILE A 44 -52.26 -8.88 -15.03
C ILE A 44 -53.34 -8.03 -14.34
N GLN A 45 -53.53 -6.78 -14.75
CA GLN A 45 -54.45 -5.84 -14.09
C GLN A 45 -55.91 -6.35 -14.07
N SER A 46 -56.32 -7.17 -15.04
CA SER A 46 -57.64 -7.82 -15.09
C SER A 46 -57.84 -8.82 -13.94
N LEU A 47 -56.82 -9.59 -13.57
CA LEU A 47 -56.84 -10.51 -12.43
C LEU A 47 -56.79 -9.79 -11.08
N LEU A 48 -56.09 -8.66 -11.00
CA LEU A 48 -55.96 -7.88 -9.76
C LEU A 48 -57.24 -7.09 -9.39
N LYS A 49 -58.19 -6.95 -10.31
CA LYS A 49 -59.48 -6.25 -10.09
C LYS A 49 -60.54 -7.12 -9.42
N ASP A 50 -60.36 -8.44 -9.36
CA ASP A 50 -61.32 -9.35 -8.73
C ASP A 50 -61.23 -9.24 -7.19
N GLU A 51 -62.32 -8.82 -6.54
CA GLU A 51 -62.40 -8.63 -5.08
C GLU A 51 -62.17 -9.92 -4.28
N ASN A 52 -62.28 -11.10 -4.90
CA ASN A 52 -62.01 -12.39 -4.27
C ASN A 52 -60.55 -12.88 -4.42
N ASN A 53 -59.67 -12.10 -5.05
CA ASN A 53 -58.32 -12.54 -5.36
C ASN A 53 -57.32 -12.24 -4.21
N GLN A 54 -56.72 -13.28 -3.64
CA GLN A 54 -55.68 -13.17 -2.59
C GLN A 54 -54.25 -12.99 -3.15
N LEU A 55 -54.10 -12.89 -4.48
CA LEU A 55 -52.82 -12.83 -5.18
C LEU A 55 -52.08 -11.50 -4.92
N LYS A 56 -50.82 -11.60 -4.46
CA LYS A 56 -49.92 -10.45 -4.40
C LYS A 56 -49.11 -10.32 -5.69
N VAL A 57 -48.80 -9.09 -6.07
CA VAL A 57 -48.03 -8.80 -7.29
C VAL A 57 -46.64 -9.45 -7.24
N ASP A 58 -46.00 -9.52 -6.06
CA ASP A 58 -44.74 -10.27 -5.85
C ASP A 58 -44.85 -11.77 -6.19
N ASP A 59 -45.93 -12.45 -5.78
CA ASP A 59 -46.14 -13.87 -6.10
C ASP A 59 -46.41 -14.06 -7.60
N ALA A 60 -47.18 -13.15 -8.21
CA ALA A 60 -47.46 -13.16 -9.64
C ALA A 60 -46.19 -12.92 -10.47
N ALA A 61 -45.32 -12.00 -10.05
CA ALA A 61 -44.05 -11.73 -10.70
C ALA A 61 -43.10 -12.94 -10.65
N LYS A 62 -43.08 -13.67 -9.53
CA LYS A 62 -42.33 -14.93 -9.41
C LYS A 62 -42.87 -16.02 -10.35
N ILE A 63 -44.20 -16.15 -10.46
CA ILE A 63 -44.85 -17.09 -11.39
C ILE A 63 -44.46 -16.76 -12.84
N VAL A 64 -44.59 -15.50 -13.25
CA VAL A 64 -44.22 -15.04 -14.60
C VAL A 64 -42.74 -15.29 -14.89
N GLY A 65 -41.85 -14.99 -13.94
CA GLY A 65 -40.44 -15.31 -14.06
C GLY A 65 -40.21 -16.80 -14.29
N CYS A 66 -40.74 -17.66 -13.42
CA CYS A 66 -40.61 -19.11 -13.57
C CYS A 66 -41.14 -19.61 -14.91
N TRP A 67 -42.31 -19.14 -15.34
CA TRP A 67 -42.88 -19.53 -16.64
C TRP A 67 -41.97 -19.12 -17.80
N LYS A 68 -41.43 -17.89 -17.82
CA LYS A 68 -40.50 -17.44 -18.88
C LYS A 68 -39.26 -18.32 -18.97
N ALA A 69 -38.67 -18.70 -17.83
CA ALA A 69 -37.54 -19.63 -17.83
C ALA A 69 -37.92 -21.04 -18.30
N LEU A 70 -39.08 -21.58 -17.88
CA LEU A 70 -39.56 -22.89 -18.33
C LEU A 70 -39.85 -22.91 -19.84
N ALA A 71 -40.37 -21.81 -20.37
CA ALA A 71 -40.58 -21.58 -21.80
C ALA A 71 -39.28 -21.28 -22.56
N LYS A 72 -38.16 -21.07 -21.85
CA LYS A 72 -36.86 -20.61 -22.37
C LYS A 72 -36.96 -19.32 -23.20
N GLN A 73 -37.93 -18.47 -22.87
CA GLN A 73 -38.22 -17.24 -23.59
C GLN A 73 -37.15 -16.17 -23.28
N GLY A 74 -36.45 -15.69 -24.30
CA GLY A 74 -35.39 -14.68 -24.17
C GLY A 74 -34.04 -15.21 -23.68
N LEU A 75 -33.86 -16.53 -23.61
CA LEU A 75 -32.56 -17.16 -23.38
C LEU A 75 -31.83 -17.33 -24.72
N ALA A 76 -30.56 -16.91 -24.80
CA ALA A 76 -29.76 -17.11 -26.00
C ALA A 76 -29.30 -18.58 -26.10
N SER A 77 -29.43 -19.21 -27.27
CA SER A 77 -28.67 -20.42 -27.59
C SER A 77 -27.40 -20.04 -28.35
N SER A 78 -26.32 -20.78 -28.12
CA SER A 78 -25.03 -20.57 -28.80
C SER A 78 -25.12 -20.82 -30.31
N ASP A 79 -26.12 -21.57 -30.76
CA ASP A 79 -26.18 -22.14 -32.10
C ASP A 79 -27.36 -21.59 -32.93
N GLY A 80 -28.11 -20.60 -32.41
CA GLY A 80 -29.25 -19.99 -33.08
C GLY A 80 -30.52 -20.86 -33.20
N ILE A 81 -30.49 -22.09 -32.68
CA ILE A 81 -31.66 -22.99 -32.59
C ILE A 81 -32.45 -22.66 -31.32
N GLN A 82 -33.76 -22.45 -31.44
CA GLN A 82 -34.64 -22.16 -30.32
C GLN A 82 -34.83 -23.43 -29.46
N PRO A 83 -34.42 -23.44 -28.19
CA PRO A 83 -34.44 -24.66 -27.39
C PRO A 83 -35.87 -25.03 -26.95
N ASP A 84 -36.21 -26.33 -26.98
CA ASP A 84 -37.52 -26.84 -26.54
C ASP A 84 -37.85 -26.45 -25.09
N ALA A 85 -39.12 -26.18 -24.82
CA ALA A 85 -39.62 -25.87 -23.48
C ALA A 85 -39.42 -27.03 -22.50
N MET A 86 -39.23 -26.69 -21.21
CA MET A 86 -39.04 -27.68 -20.15
C MET A 86 -40.37 -28.38 -19.84
N LYS A 87 -40.35 -29.71 -19.64
CA LYS A 87 -41.56 -30.53 -19.45
C LYS A 87 -41.87 -30.83 -17.99
N ARG A 88 -40.85 -30.87 -17.11
CA ARG A 88 -41.00 -31.33 -15.72
C ARG A 88 -40.23 -30.45 -14.74
N ALA A 89 -40.91 -29.90 -13.75
CA ALA A 89 -40.29 -29.07 -12.72
C ALA A 89 -40.81 -29.34 -11.29
N VAL A 90 -40.00 -28.99 -10.29
CA VAL A 90 -40.40 -28.98 -8.89
C VAL A 90 -40.27 -27.57 -8.33
N ALA A 91 -41.33 -27.08 -7.67
CA ALA A 91 -41.35 -25.75 -7.07
C ALA A 91 -41.24 -25.80 -5.55
N PHE A 92 -40.30 -25.03 -5.01
CA PHE A 92 -39.96 -24.98 -3.60
C PHE A 92 -40.46 -23.68 -2.95
N CYS A 93 -41.50 -23.82 -2.12
CA CYS A 93 -42.22 -22.74 -1.42
C CYS A 93 -41.86 -22.65 0.08
N GLN A 94 -42.33 -21.59 0.75
CA GLN A 94 -42.05 -21.32 2.17
C GLN A 94 -43.06 -21.95 3.12
N VAL A 95 -44.35 -21.94 2.76
CA VAL A 95 -45.45 -22.45 3.60
C VAL A 95 -46.41 -23.30 2.78
N ILE A 96 -47.19 -24.15 3.46
CA ILE A 96 -48.15 -25.04 2.81
C ILE A 96 -49.48 -24.32 2.56
N GLU A 97 -50.08 -23.77 3.62
CA GLU A 97 -51.42 -23.16 3.60
C GLU A 97 -51.44 -21.74 3.04
N LYS A 98 -52.60 -21.30 2.56
CA LYS A 98 -52.81 -19.94 2.02
C LYS A 98 -52.92 -18.90 3.14
N ASP A 99 -53.64 -19.24 4.21
CA ASP A 99 -53.97 -18.34 5.33
C ASP A 99 -52.84 -18.25 6.38
N TYR A 100 -51.63 -17.86 5.96
CA TYR A 100 -50.50 -17.71 6.86
C TYR A 100 -50.64 -16.45 7.75
N LYS A 101 -50.89 -16.62 9.06
CA LYS A 101 -51.09 -15.53 10.04
C LYS A 101 -49.80 -14.88 10.59
N GLY A 102 -48.70 -14.88 9.85
CA GLY A 102 -47.44 -14.27 10.28
C GLY A 102 -47.33 -12.77 9.95
N LYS A 103 -46.39 -12.06 10.59
CA LYS A 103 -46.14 -10.62 10.35
C LYS A 103 -45.60 -10.30 8.94
N THR A 104 -45.02 -11.28 8.26
CA THR A 104 -44.41 -11.14 6.92
C THR A 104 -45.07 -12.09 5.94
N HIS A 105 -45.31 -11.62 4.72
CA HIS A 105 -45.81 -12.46 3.63
C HIS A 105 -44.91 -13.69 3.40
N LYS A 106 -45.51 -14.84 3.06
CA LYS A 106 -44.79 -16.07 2.72
C LYS A 106 -45.45 -16.75 1.53
N VAL A 107 -44.64 -17.22 0.59
CA VAL A 107 -45.12 -17.90 -0.63
C VAL A 107 -45.69 -19.28 -0.25
N SER A 108 -46.96 -19.48 -0.55
CA SER A 108 -47.72 -20.69 -0.22
C SER A 108 -47.74 -21.69 -1.37
N SER A 109 -47.42 -22.95 -1.07
CA SER A 109 -47.41 -24.04 -2.06
C SER A 109 -48.80 -24.31 -2.63
N LYS A 110 -49.85 -24.28 -1.80
CA LYS A 110 -51.23 -24.44 -2.27
C LYS A 110 -51.70 -23.24 -3.10
N LEU A 111 -51.36 -22.02 -2.68
CA LEU A 111 -51.71 -20.81 -3.45
C LEU A 111 -51.05 -20.79 -4.83
N ILE A 112 -49.76 -21.12 -4.91
CA ILE A 112 -49.04 -21.25 -6.18
C ILE A 112 -49.73 -22.28 -7.08
N THR A 113 -50.14 -23.43 -6.54
CA THR A 113 -50.81 -24.49 -7.31
C THR A 113 -52.09 -24.01 -7.98
N GLU A 114 -52.88 -23.19 -7.29
CA GLU A 114 -54.15 -22.69 -7.82
C GLU A 114 -53.97 -21.51 -8.79
N MET A 115 -53.00 -20.65 -8.53
CA MET A 115 -52.85 -19.38 -9.26
C MET A 115 -51.89 -19.45 -10.44
N PHE A 116 -50.99 -20.44 -10.49
CA PHE A 116 -49.94 -20.48 -11.52
C PHE A 116 -50.52 -20.45 -12.94
N GLY A 117 -51.50 -21.31 -13.24
CA GLY A 117 -52.14 -21.36 -14.55
C GLY A 117 -52.86 -20.05 -14.89
N ALA A 118 -53.70 -19.55 -13.98
CA ALA A 118 -54.47 -18.32 -14.20
C ALA A 118 -53.57 -17.09 -14.43
N VAL A 119 -52.50 -16.94 -13.65
CA VAL A 119 -51.54 -15.83 -13.80
C VAL A 119 -50.81 -15.91 -15.14
N VAL A 120 -50.37 -17.11 -15.54
CA VAL A 120 -49.70 -17.32 -16.82
C VAL A 120 -50.65 -17.02 -17.99
N GLU A 121 -51.89 -17.52 -17.95
CA GLU A 121 -52.88 -17.29 -19.01
C GLU A 121 -53.20 -15.80 -19.19
N ALA A 122 -53.41 -15.06 -18.09
CA ALA A 122 -53.67 -13.63 -18.17
C ALA A 122 -52.45 -12.85 -18.68
N TYR A 123 -51.25 -13.21 -18.23
CA TYR A 123 -50.01 -12.62 -18.72
C TYR A 123 -49.81 -12.90 -20.22
N GLN A 124 -50.01 -14.15 -20.66
CA GLN A 124 -49.92 -14.55 -22.07
C GLN A 124 -50.92 -13.78 -22.94
N ALA A 125 -52.17 -13.65 -22.51
CA ALA A 125 -53.19 -12.91 -23.24
C ALA A 125 -52.78 -11.45 -23.46
N SER A 126 -52.33 -10.76 -22.39
CA SER A 126 -51.86 -9.38 -22.47
C SER A 126 -50.56 -9.22 -23.27
N GLU A 127 -49.62 -10.17 -23.16
CA GLU A 127 -48.38 -10.15 -23.92
C GLU A 127 -48.61 -10.37 -25.41
N ILE A 128 -49.46 -11.32 -25.79
CA ILE A 128 -49.82 -11.57 -27.18
C ILE A 128 -50.54 -10.36 -27.79
N GLU A 129 -51.41 -9.69 -27.03
CA GLU A 129 -52.08 -8.46 -27.47
C GLU A 129 -51.06 -7.32 -27.69
N TYR A 130 -50.17 -7.09 -26.73
CA TYR A 130 -49.10 -6.10 -26.84
C TYR A 130 -48.15 -6.37 -28.03
N LEU A 131 -47.71 -7.62 -28.23
CA LEU A 131 -46.82 -7.98 -29.34
C LEU A 131 -47.50 -7.79 -30.70
N LYS A 132 -48.81 -8.06 -30.80
CA LYS A 132 -49.59 -7.79 -32.02
C LYS A 132 -49.66 -6.30 -32.35
N GLU A 133 -49.75 -5.43 -31.33
CA GLU A 133 -49.78 -3.97 -31.52
C GLU A 133 -48.41 -3.40 -31.92
N VAL A 134 -47.32 -3.92 -31.36
CA VAL A 134 -45.98 -3.32 -31.51
C VAL A 134 -45.17 -3.92 -32.68
N GLN A 135 -45.36 -5.18 -33.07
CA GLN A 135 -44.46 -5.89 -34.00
C GLN A 135 -45.03 -6.23 -35.39
N GLN A 136 -46.12 -5.58 -35.85
CA GLN A 136 -46.69 -5.69 -37.22
C GLN A 136 -46.45 -7.06 -37.94
N ASN A 137 -47.20 -8.10 -37.54
CA ASN A 137 -47.28 -9.41 -38.22
C ASN A 137 -46.03 -10.31 -38.26
N GLN A 138 -45.28 -10.43 -37.16
CA GLN A 138 -44.46 -11.63 -36.92
C GLN A 138 -45.26 -12.75 -36.24
N ASN A 139 -44.97 -14.01 -36.58
CA ASN A 139 -45.57 -15.18 -35.95
C ASN A 139 -45.29 -15.16 -34.43
N VAL A 140 -46.34 -15.29 -33.62
CA VAL A 140 -46.21 -15.43 -32.17
C VAL A 140 -45.34 -16.64 -31.86
N ASP A 141 -44.22 -16.42 -31.18
CA ASP A 141 -43.28 -17.43 -30.73
C ASP A 141 -44.02 -18.63 -30.08
N PRO A 142 -43.87 -19.87 -30.58
CA PRO A 142 -44.53 -21.05 -30.01
C PRO A 142 -44.31 -21.21 -28.50
N SER A 143 -43.16 -20.77 -27.98
CA SER A 143 -42.84 -20.82 -26.54
C SER A 143 -43.80 -20.00 -25.67
N LEU A 144 -44.43 -18.95 -26.23
CA LEU A 144 -45.47 -18.16 -25.56
C LEU A 144 -46.74 -18.95 -25.23
N LYS A 145 -46.91 -20.15 -25.81
CA LYS A 145 -48.09 -21.02 -25.61
C LYS A 145 -47.87 -22.16 -24.62
N LEU A 146 -46.74 -22.18 -23.90
CA LEU A 146 -46.46 -23.21 -22.89
C LEU A 146 -47.56 -23.22 -21.82
N GLN A 147 -48.21 -24.37 -21.64
CA GLN A 147 -49.20 -24.59 -20.59
C GLN A 147 -48.54 -25.23 -19.37
N CYS A 148 -48.67 -24.60 -18.21
CA CYS A 148 -48.14 -25.13 -16.95
C CYS A 148 -49.25 -25.76 -16.12
N GLN A 149 -49.21 -27.07 -15.94
CA GLN A 149 -50.07 -27.80 -15.02
C GLN A 149 -49.37 -27.94 -13.67
N VAL A 150 -50.00 -27.51 -12.58
CA VAL A 150 -49.38 -27.53 -11.25
C VAL A 150 -50.18 -28.40 -10.30
N GLN A 151 -49.48 -29.23 -9.51
CA GLN A 151 -50.06 -29.97 -8.38
C GLN A 151 -49.27 -29.71 -7.11
N HIS A 152 -49.87 -29.98 -5.96
CA HIS A 152 -49.27 -29.80 -4.64
C HIS A 152 -48.96 -31.15 -3.96
N VAL A 153 -47.89 -31.18 -3.16
CA VAL A 153 -47.57 -32.28 -2.24
C VAL A 153 -46.99 -31.76 -0.91
N ASP A 154 -47.47 -32.32 0.21
CA ASP A 154 -47.02 -31.97 1.56
C ASP A 154 -46.90 -33.19 2.50
N GLY A 155 -46.49 -32.94 3.75
CA GLY A 155 -46.32 -33.95 4.79
C GLY A 155 -47.63 -34.57 5.31
N GLY A 156 -48.79 -33.96 5.05
CA GLY A 156 -50.10 -34.50 5.44
C GLY A 156 -50.60 -35.62 4.51
N MET A 157 -49.98 -35.77 3.33
CA MET A 157 -50.28 -36.85 2.40
C MET A 157 -49.60 -38.17 2.80
N ASN A 158 -50.30 -39.29 2.66
CA ASN A 158 -49.72 -40.62 2.87
C ASN A 158 -48.80 -41.05 1.71
N ALA A 159 -48.07 -42.15 1.88
CA ALA A 159 -47.11 -42.63 0.88
C ALA A 159 -47.75 -42.91 -0.50
N THR A 160 -48.97 -43.45 -0.53
CA THR A 160 -49.71 -43.73 -1.78
C THR A 160 -50.07 -42.44 -2.52
N GLN A 161 -50.55 -41.43 -1.80
CA GLN A 161 -50.87 -40.11 -2.35
C GLN A 161 -49.61 -39.42 -2.88
N LYS A 162 -48.50 -39.43 -2.13
CA LYS A 162 -47.21 -38.89 -2.58
C LYS A 162 -46.70 -39.60 -3.84
N LYS A 163 -46.79 -40.94 -3.87
CA LYS A 163 -46.40 -41.73 -5.05
C LYS A 163 -47.23 -41.37 -6.28
N SER A 164 -48.55 -41.23 -6.13
CA SER A 164 -49.44 -40.80 -7.23
C SER A 164 -49.06 -39.43 -7.80
N LYS A 165 -48.69 -38.46 -6.94
CA LYS A 165 -48.21 -37.13 -7.37
C LYS A 165 -46.88 -37.20 -8.12
N ILE A 166 -45.97 -38.07 -7.69
CA ILE A 166 -44.67 -38.29 -8.35
C ILE A 166 -44.86 -38.98 -9.70
N GLU A 167 -45.72 -40.00 -9.79
CA GLU A 167 -46.04 -40.68 -11.06
C GLU A 167 -46.72 -39.73 -12.05
N TRP A 168 -47.59 -38.84 -11.58
CA TRP A 168 -48.16 -37.76 -12.40
C TRP A 168 -47.08 -36.83 -12.98
N LEU A 169 -46.06 -36.47 -12.19
CA LEU A 169 -44.93 -35.67 -12.67
C LEU A 169 -44.06 -36.42 -13.68
N LYS A 170 -43.91 -37.75 -13.54
CA LYS A 170 -43.12 -38.60 -14.45
C LYS A 170 -43.78 -38.79 -15.81
N ALA A 171 -45.09 -39.00 -15.83
CA ALA A 171 -45.82 -39.36 -17.04
C ALA A 171 -45.58 -38.35 -18.18
N ASP A 172 -45.52 -38.84 -19.41
CA ASP A 172 -45.31 -38.00 -20.57
C ASP A 172 -46.43 -36.99 -20.79
N THR A 173 -46.08 -35.94 -21.53
CA THR A 173 -46.87 -34.74 -21.77
C THR A 173 -46.73 -34.35 -23.25
N ASP A 174 -47.75 -33.66 -23.78
CA ASP A 174 -47.70 -33.09 -25.12
C ASP A 174 -46.58 -32.04 -25.23
N GLU A 175 -46.15 -31.71 -26.45
CA GLU A 175 -44.97 -30.87 -26.72
C GLU A 175 -45.00 -29.46 -26.07
N ASN A 176 -46.16 -28.95 -25.65
CA ASN A 176 -46.33 -27.64 -25.01
C ASN A 176 -46.93 -27.69 -23.59
N VAL A 177 -46.72 -28.80 -22.86
CA VAL A 177 -47.21 -28.95 -21.48
C VAL A 177 -46.06 -29.17 -20.51
N CYS A 178 -45.94 -28.31 -19.51
CA CYS A 178 -45.01 -28.44 -18.39
C CYS A 178 -45.76 -28.85 -17.11
N ARG A 179 -45.35 -29.95 -16.46
CA ARG A 179 -45.88 -30.36 -15.16
C ARG A 179 -44.99 -29.89 -14.03
N ILE A 180 -45.58 -29.20 -13.06
CA ILE A 180 -44.90 -28.64 -11.89
C ILE A 180 -45.47 -29.24 -10.61
N LEU A 181 -44.61 -29.76 -9.74
CA LEU A 181 -45.02 -30.24 -8.42
C LEU A 181 -44.54 -29.26 -7.34
N SER A 182 -45.46 -28.54 -6.70
CA SER A 182 -45.16 -27.56 -5.65
C SER A 182 -45.08 -28.23 -4.27
N ASN A 183 -44.07 -27.87 -3.48
CA ASN A 183 -43.85 -28.39 -2.14
C ASN A 183 -43.10 -27.40 -1.23
N VAL A 184 -43.01 -27.72 0.07
CA VAL A 184 -42.12 -27.02 1.02
C VAL A 184 -40.84 -27.82 1.27
N ARG A 185 -40.90 -28.98 1.93
CA ARG A 185 -39.72 -29.85 2.18
C ARG A 185 -39.96 -31.31 1.80
N CYS A 186 -41.15 -31.64 1.30
CA CYS A 186 -41.58 -33.02 1.09
C CYS A 186 -40.80 -33.71 -0.05
N LEU A 187 -40.27 -32.94 -0.99
CA LEU A 187 -39.51 -33.45 -2.14
C LEU A 187 -38.00 -33.25 -1.98
N SER A 188 -37.53 -32.84 -0.79
CA SER A 188 -36.10 -32.63 -0.51
C SER A 188 -35.35 -33.96 -0.37
N GLU A 189 -36.04 -35.02 0.07
CA GLU A 189 -35.54 -36.39 0.26
C GLU A 189 -36.51 -37.41 -0.36
N GLY A 190 -36.02 -38.52 -0.92
CA GLY A 190 -36.87 -39.68 -1.29
C GLY A 190 -37.64 -39.65 -2.63
N VAL A 191 -37.36 -38.73 -3.56
CA VAL A 191 -38.03 -38.67 -4.89
C VAL A 191 -37.07 -38.90 -6.04
N ASP A 192 -37.22 -40.01 -6.76
CA ASP A 192 -36.39 -40.35 -7.92
C ASP A 192 -37.11 -40.09 -9.25
N VAL A 193 -36.78 -38.96 -9.89
CA VAL A 193 -37.26 -38.56 -11.23
C VAL A 193 -36.05 -38.06 -12.03
N PRO A 194 -35.29 -38.93 -12.72
CA PRO A 194 -34.09 -38.52 -13.47
C PRO A 194 -34.40 -37.55 -14.62
N SER A 195 -35.60 -37.66 -15.21
CA SER A 195 -36.12 -36.80 -16.28
C SER A 195 -36.60 -35.41 -15.82
N LEU A 196 -36.32 -35.01 -14.59
CA LEU A 196 -36.67 -33.68 -14.09
C LEU A 196 -35.82 -32.61 -14.80
N ASP A 197 -36.46 -31.63 -15.44
CA ASP A 197 -35.76 -30.58 -16.21
C ASP A 197 -35.32 -29.41 -15.33
N ALA A 198 -36.16 -29.02 -14.36
CA ALA A 198 -35.91 -27.82 -13.57
C ALA A 198 -36.31 -27.89 -12.08
N VAL A 199 -35.62 -27.08 -11.28
CA VAL A 199 -35.96 -26.79 -9.89
C VAL A 199 -36.20 -25.29 -9.73
N LEU A 200 -37.37 -24.91 -9.19
CA LEU A 200 -37.78 -23.52 -8.99
C LEU A 200 -37.66 -23.16 -7.50
N PHE A 201 -36.77 -22.21 -7.15
CA PHE A 201 -36.69 -21.68 -5.80
C PHE A 201 -37.46 -20.36 -5.69
N LEU A 202 -38.74 -20.42 -5.36
CA LEU A 202 -39.59 -19.24 -5.20
C LEU A 202 -39.27 -18.43 -3.94
N THR A 203 -38.52 -19.01 -3.00
CA THR A 203 -38.23 -18.44 -1.68
C THR A 203 -36.90 -18.96 -1.09
N PRO A 204 -36.30 -18.21 -0.13
CA PRO A 204 -35.00 -18.61 0.46
C PRO A 204 -35.12 -19.84 1.35
N ARG A 205 -34.05 -20.62 1.42
CA ARG A 205 -33.92 -21.83 2.25
C ARG A 205 -32.95 -21.58 3.41
N SER A 206 -33.30 -22.04 4.61
CA SER A 206 -32.44 -21.86 5.78
C SER A 206 -31.22 -22.81 5.79
N SER A 207 -31.27 -23.92 5.07
CA SER A 207 -30.23 -24.97 5.02
C SER A 207 -29.56 -25.01 3.65
N GLN A 208 -28.23 -24.90 3.60
CA GLN A 208 -27.45 -25.08 2.36
C GLN A 208 -27.53 -26.53 1.87
N VAL A 209 -27.52 -27.50 2.79
CA VAL A 209 -27.64 -28.92 2.49
C VAL A 209 -28.95 -29.22 1.75
N ASP A 210 -30.05 -28.61 2.18
CA ASP A 210 -31.36 -28.78 1.54
C ASP A 210 -31.37 -28.23 0.10
N VAL A 211 -30.61 -27.16 -0.17
CA VAL A 211 -30.46 -26.61 -1.53
C VAL A 211 -29.69 -27.59 -2.42
N VAL A 212 -28.54 -28.08 -1.95
CA VAL A 212 -27.69 -29.01 -2.71
C VAL A 212 -28.44 -30.30 -3.03
N GLN A 213 -29.14 -30.87 -2.05
CA GLN A 213 -29.97 -32.05 -2.27
C GLN A 213 -31.11 -31.80 -3.25
N SER A 214 -31.70 -30.60 -3.24
CA SER A 214 -32.76 -30.22 -4.18
C SER A 214 -32.24 -30.07 -5.60
N VAL A 215 -31.07 -29.43 -5.77
CA VAL A 215 -30.44 -29.26 -7.09
C VAL A 215 -29.88 -30.58 -7.63
N GLY A 216 -29.26 -31.42 -6.79
CA GLY A 216 -28.71 -32.72 -7.21
C GLY A 216 -29.71 -33.65 -7.91
N ARG A 217 -31.01 -33.44 -7.70
CA ARG A 217 -32.09 -34.16 -8.41
C ARG A 217 -32.14 -33.83 -9.90
N VAL A 218 -31.91 -32.56 -10.25
CA VAL A 218 -31.94 -32.08 -11.63
C VAL A 218 -30.66 -32.43 -12.39
N MET A 219 -29.59 -32.82 -11.71
CA MET A 219 -28.31 -33.19 -12.34
C MET A 219 -28.24 -34.68 -12.73
N ARG A 220 -29.30 -35.47 -12.46
CA ARG A 220 -29.36 -36.87 -12.86
C ARG A 220 -29.59 -36.99 -14.37
N ARG A 221 -28.88 -37.94 -14.99
CA ARG A 221 -29.02 -38.23 -16.43
C ARG A 221 -30.35 -38.90 -16.75
N ALA A 222 -30.92 -38.51 -17.88
CA ALA A 222 -32.06 -39.15 -18.52
C ALA A 222 -31.88 -39.04 -20.05
N GLU A 223 -32.58 -39.88 -20.80
CA GLU A 223 -32.56 -39.83 -22.27
C GLU A 223 -33.10 -38.47 -22.76
N GLY A 224 -32.36 -37.83 -23.68
CA GLY A 224 -32.70 -36.49 -24.20
C GLY A 224 -32.38 -35.31 -23.27
N LYS A 225 -31.78 -35.54 -22.09
CA LYS A 225 -31.47 -34.48 -21.12
C LYS A 225 -29.98 -34.16 -21.08
N GLU A 226 -29.64 -32.97 -21.56
CA GLU A 226 -28.25 -32.45 -21.58
C GLU A 226 -27.92 -31.55 -20.39
N LEU A 227 -28.89 -30.74 -19.95
CA LEU A 227 -28.73 -29.76 -18.87
C LEU A 227 -29.87 -29.85 -17.86
N GLY A 228 -29.54 -29.70 -16.58
CA GLY A 228 -30.51 -29.43 -15.51
C GLY A 228 -30.61 -27.94 -15.20
N TYR A 229 -31.81 -27.41 -14.94
CA TYR A 229 -32.01 -25.98 -14.75
C TYR A 229 -32.35 -25.61 -13.30
N VAL A 230 -31.68 -24.58 -12.78
CA VAL A 230 -31.97 -24.00 -11.46
C VAL A 230 -32.50 -22.59 -11.65
N ILE A 231 -33.79 -22.38 -11.38
CA ILE A 231 -34.50 -21.13 -11.71
C ILE A 231 -34.75 -20.33 -10.42
N LEU A 232 -34.26 -19.09 -10.43
CA LEU A 232 -34.27 -18.15 -9.31
C LEU A 232 -35.00 -16.85 -9.71
N PRO A 233 -36.34 -16.77 -9.54
CA PRO A 233 -37.07 -15.54 -9.79
C PRO A 233 -36.84 -14.53 -8.65
N VAL A 234 -36.54 -13.30 -9.01
CA VAL A 234 -36.34 -12.18 -8.08
C VAL A 234 -37.18 -10.99 -8.54
N VAL A 235 -37.93 -10.42 -7.61
CA VAL A 235 -38.82 -9.30 -7.90
C VAL A 235 -38.13 -7.99 -7.54
N ILE A 236 -38.12 -7.04 -8.48
CA ILE A 236 -37.65 -5.66 -8.27
C ILE A 236 -38.88 -4.81 -7.90
N PRO A 237 -38.94 -4.23 -6.68
CA PRO A 237 -40.04 -3.38 -6.26
C PRO A 237 -40.19 -2.14 -7.14
N ALA A 238 -41.43 -1.67 -7.33
CA ALA A 238 -41.70 -0.49 -8.14
C ALA A 238 -41.06 0.79 -7.54
N GLY A 239 -40.31 1.55 -8.34
CA GLY A 239 -39.72 2.84 -7.96
C GLY A 239 -38.40 2.77 -7.18
N GLU A 240 -37.86 1.57 -6.95
CA GLU A 240 -36.53 1.38 -6.36
C GLU A 240 -35.46 1.21 -7.45
N GLU A 241 -34.32 1.88 -7.31
CA GLU A 241 -33.19 1.68 -8.21
C GLU A 241 -32.62 0.27 -8.05
N PRO A 242 -32.26 -0.44 -9.14
CA PRO A 242 -31.71 -1.79 -9.09
C PRO A 242 -30.57 -1.95 -8.09
N GLU A 243 -29.63 -0.98 -8.03
CA GLU A 243 -28.50 -0.99 -7.10
C GLU A 243 -28.92 -0.91 -5.62
N ASN A 244 -30.01 -0.19 -5.31
CA ASN A 244 -30.54 -0.05 -3.96
C ASN A 244 -31.37 -1.28 -3.56
N ALA A 245 -32.19 -1.80 -4.47
CA ALA A 245 -32.92 -3.05 -4.28
C ALA A 245 -31.96 -4.21 -3.99
N LEU A 246 -30.81 -4.23 -4.68
CA LEU A 246 -29.72 -5.20 -4.49
C LEU A 246 -29.01 -5.11 -3.12
N ASN A 247 -29.16 -4.00 -2.37
CA ASN A 247 -28.66 -3.88 -1.00
C ASN A 247 -29.64 -4.45 0.05
N ASN A 248 -30.92 -4.60 -0.29
CA ASN A 248 -31.95 -5.05 0.63
C ASN A 248 -31.95 -6.58 0.75
N ASN A 249 -31.54 -7.09 1.92
CA ASN A 249 -31.17 -8.50 2.12
C ASN A 249 -32.34 -9.49 2.03
N GLN A 250 -33.61 -9.05 2.06
CA GLN A 250 -34.74 -10.00 2.10
C GLN A 250 -35.12 -10.57 0.72
N ALA A 251 -35.18 -9.75 -0.34
CA ALA A 251 -35.63 -10.18 -1.67
C ALA A 251 -34.58 -11.06 -2.39
N TYR A 252 -33.29 -10.74 -2.24
CA TYR A 252 -32.18 -11.40 -2.95
C TYR A 252 -31.52 -12.53 -2.14
N ARG A 253 -31.99 -12.81 -0.91
CA ARG A 253 -31.43 -13.86 -0.04
C ARG A 253 -31.38 -15.23 -0.72
N VAL A 254 -32.40 -15.54 -1.53
CA VAL A 254 -32.52 -16.81 -2.25
C VAL A 254 -31.33 -17.00 -3.18
N VAL A 255 -31.00 -15.97 -3.94
CA VAL A 255 -29.90 -15.97 -4.90
C VAL A 255 -28.60 -16.25 -4.17
N TRP A 256 -28.27 -15.50 -3.13
CA TRP A 256 -27.03 -15.68 -2.38
C TRP A 256 -26.91 -17.07 -1.75
N GLN A 257 -28.00 -17.61 -1.21
CA GLN A 257 -27.98 -18.93 -0.58
C GLN A 257 -27.80 -20.05 -1.60
N VAL A 258 -28.48 -19.97 -2.74
CA VAL A 258 -28.36 -20.99 -3.80
C VAL A 258 -27.00 -20.93 -4.47
N LEU A 259 -26.53 -19.74 -4.84
CA LEU A 259 -25.21 -19.56 -5.44
C LEU A 259 -24.09 -20.02 -4.49
N ASN A 260 -24.15 -19.67 -3.20
CA ASN A 260 -23.15 -20.13 -2.23
C ASN A 260 -23.20 -21.65 -2.00
N ALA A 261 -24.38 -22.26 -2.06
CA ALA A 261 -24.52 -23.71 -1.92
C ALA A 261 -23.94 -24.45 -3.14
N LEU A 262 -24.19 -23.97 -4.36
CA LEU A 262 -23.59 -24.53 -5.59
C LEU A 262 -22.08 -24.36 -5.60
N ARG A 263 -21.61 -23.17 -5.19
CA ARG A 263 -20.19 -22.84 -5.07
C ARG A 263 -19.42 -23.80 -4.16
N ALA A 264 -20.02 -24.22 -3.04
CA ALA A 264 -19.37 -25.13 -2.08
C ALA A 264 -19.18 -26.57 -2.61
N HIS A 265 -19.78 -26.91 -3.75
CA HIS A 265 -19.79 -28.29 -4.28
C HIS A 265 -19.41 -28.42 -5.76
N ASP A 266 -19.34 -27.32 -6.51
CA ASP A 266 -18.85 -27.29 -7.91
C ASP A 266 -17.71 -26.29 -8.06
N ASP A 267 -16.49 -26.80 -8.09
CA ASP A 267 -15.26 -26.03 -8.25
C ASP A 267 -15.28 -25.17 -9.53
N ARG A 268 -15.96 -25.64 -10.59
CA ARG A 268 -16.11 -24.89 -11.85
C ARG A 268 -16.99 -23.65 -11.67
N PHE A 269 -18.00 -23.73 -10.81
CA PHE A 269 -18.90 -22.61 -10.52
C PHE A 269 -18.23 -21.58 -9.61
N ASP A 270 -17.44 -22.02 -8.63
CA ASP A 270 -16.60 -21.11 -7.83
C ASP A 270 -15.61 -20.36 -8.72
N ALA A 271 -14.91 -21.07 -9.63
CA ALA A 271 -14.03 -20.45 -10.62
C ALA A 271 -14.78 -19.45 -11.52
N MET A 272 -15.97 -19.79 -12.03
CA MET A 272 -16.78 -18.87 -12.84
C MET A 272 -17.14 -17.58 -12.09
N ILE A 273 -17.61 -17.67 -10.83
CA ILE A 273 -17.98 -16.49 -10.04
C ILE A 273 -16.78 -15.57 -9.82
N ASN A 274 -15.60 -16.13 -9.60
CA ASN A 274 -14.37 -15.36 -9.46
C ASN A 274 -13.89 -14.80 -10.81
N LYS A 275 -14.14 -15.49 -11.94
CA LYS A 275 -13.84 -15.01 -13.31
C LYS A 275 -14.71 -13.83 -13.76
N LEU A 276 -15.94 -13.72 -13.26
CA LEU A 276 -16.83 -12.60 -13.58
C LEU A 276 -16.23 -11.22 -13.21
N GLU A 277 -15.25 -11.18 -12.31
CA GLU A 277 -14.48 -9.97 -11.98
C GLU A 277 -13.58 -9.51 -13.16
N PHE A 278 -13.12 -10.45 -14.00
CA PHE A 278 -12.07 -10.21 -15.00
C PHE A 278 -12.57 -10.13 -16.46
N ASN A 279 -13.53 -10.96 -16.90
CA ASN A 279 -13.92 -11.07 -18.33
C ASN A 279 -15.36 -10.67 -18.68
N GLY A 280 -16.16 -10.20 -17.71
CA GLY A 280 -17.59 -9.99 -17.94
C GLY A 280 -18.40 -11.29 -18.00
N LYS A 281 -19.61 -11.25 -18.59
CA LYS A 281 -20.67 -12.25 -18.42
C LYS A 281 -20.32 -13.61 -19.05
N ASP A 282 -20.09 -14.65 -18.24
CA ASP A 282 -20.14 -16.05 -18.67
C ASP A 282 -21.60 -16.55 -18.60
N THR A 283 -22.26 -16.69 -19.75
CA THR A 283 -23.66 -17.11 -19.87
C THR A 283 -23.85 -18.63 -19.98
N ALA A 284 -22.75 -19.41 -20.03
CA ALA A 284 -22.83 -20.85 -20.20
C ALA A 284 -23.41 -21.55 -18.96
N ARG A 285 -23.00 -21.10 -17.77
CA ARG A 285 -23.40 -21.69 -16.47
C ARG A 285 -24.39 -20.84 -15.68
N MET A 286 -24.36 -19.52 -15.85
CA MET A 286 -25.26 -18.61 -15.16
C MET A 286 -25.72 -17.46 -16.06
N GLU A 287 -27.04 -17.34 -16.22
CA GLU A 287 -27.65 -16.29 -17.02
C GLU A 287 -28.54 -15.42 -16.15
N VAL A 288 -28.32 -14.11 -16.21
CA VAL A 288 -29.18 -13.10 -15.57
C VAL A 288 -30.06 -12.48 -16.65
N VAL A 289 -31.38 -12.62 -16.51
CA VAL A 289 -32.36 -12.09 -17.47
C VAL A 289 -33.24 -11.06 -16.78
N ALA A 290 -33.32 -9.85 -17.33
CA ALA A 290 -34.21 -8.80 -16.83
C ALA A 290 -35.56 -8.78 -17.58
N VAL A 291 -36.66 -8.73 -16.83
CA VAL A 291 -38.03 -8.63 -17.35
C VAL A 291 -38.63 -7.30 -16.90
N ALA A 292 -38.57 -6.28 -17.78
CA ALA A 292 -39.00 -4.91 -17.50
C ALA A 292 -39.57 -4.24 -18.77
N ASP A 293 -40.48 -3.28 -18.59
CA ASP A 293 -40.87 -2.37 -19.67
C ASP A 293 -39.85 -1.24 -19.76
N LYS A 294 -39.33 -0.94 -20.95
CA LYS A 294 -38.36 0.14 -21.23
C LYS A 294 -38.35 1.27 -20.18
N VAL A 295 -37.22 1.41 -19.47
CA VAL A 295 -37.08 2.31 -18.32
C VAL A 295 -37.14 3.78 -18.75
N VAL A 296 -37.89 4.55 -17.97
CA VAL A 296 -38.13 5.99 -18.05
C VAL A 296 -36.83 6.80 -18.09
N LYS A 297 -36.74 7.77 -19.02
CA LYS A 297 -35.71 8.82 -19.07
C LYS A 297 -35.60 9.53 -17.72
N LYS A 298 -34.48 9.37 -17.01
CA LYS A 298 -34.16 10.21 -15.85
C LYS A 298 -33.79 11.62 -16.31
N THR A 299 -34.64 12.59 -15.97
CA THR A 299 -34.23 14.01 -15.89
C THR A 299 -33.15 14.13 -14.81
N LYS A 300 -31.95 14.58 -15.19
CA LYS A 300 -30.82 14.81 -14.27
C LYS A 300 -31.28 15.57 -13.01
N ARG A 301 -31.14 14.95 -11.84
CA ARG A 301 -31.23 15.64 -10.55
C ARG A 301 -30.06 16.62 -10.46
N GLN A 302 -30.37 17.92 -10.47
CA GLN A 302 -29.41 18.96 -10.09
C GLN A 302 -29.00 18.74 -8.63
N THR A 303 -27.76 18.29 -8.42
CA THR A 303 -27.07 18.50 -7.17
C THR A 303 -26.81 20.01 -7.03
N LYS A 304 -27.27 20.59 -5.93
CA LYS A 304 -27.05 22.00 -5.57
C LYS A 304 -25.55 22.30 -5.53
N LYS A 305 -25.01 22.89 -6.61
CA LYS A 305 -23.81 23.72 -6.54
C LYS A 305 -24.23 25.09 -6.02
N SER A 306 -23.45 25.59 -5.07
CA SER A 306 -23.60 26.90 -4.43
C SER A 306 -23.73 28.01 -5.48
N GLU A 307 -24.84 28.74 -5.42
CA GLU A 307 -25.02 30.01 -6.12
C GLU A 307 -24.15 31.09 -5.48
N THR A 308 -22.89 31.15 -5.88
CA THR A 308 -22.11 32.40 -5.91
C THR A 308 -20.93 32.17 -6.83
N VAL A 309 -20.66 33.11 -7.74
CA VAL A 309 -19.62 33.11 -8.78
C VAL A 309 -20.10 32.63 -10.15
N ALA A 310 -21.05 33.36 -10.75
CA ALA A 310 -21.19 33.48 -12.21
C ALA A 310 -22.07 34.69 -12.59
N LYS A 311 -21.71 35.88 -12.08
CA LYS A 311 -22.14 37.16 -12.64
C LYS A 311 -20.91 38.00 -12.95
N ALA A 312 -20.17 37.58 -13.97
CA ALA A 312 -19.29 38.47 -14.73
C ALA A 312 -18.97 37.80 -16.07
N ARG A 313 -18.95 38.62 -17.13
CA ARG A 313 -18.57 38.30 -18.52
C ARG A 313 -19.66 37.72 -19.42
N LYS A 314 -20.66 38.56 -19.69
CA LYS A 314 -21.17 38.72 -21.07
C LYS A 314 -20.26 39.75 -21.78
N SER A 315 -19.61 39.37 -22.88
CA SER A 315 -19.36 40.28 -23.98
C SER A 315 -19.23 39.50 -25.29
N ASN A 316 -19.90 40.03 -26.31
CA ASN A 316 -20.10 39.46 -27.64
C ASN A 316 -18.81 39.44 -28.48
N GLY A 317 -18.73 38.48 -29.40
CA GLY A 317 -17.71 38.41 -30.45
C GLY A 317 -18.10 37.39 -31.53
N ILE A 318 -18.76 37.89 -32.58
CA ILE A 318 -19.23 37.19 -33.78
C ILE A 318 -18.03 36.69 -34.61
N GLY A 319 -18.07 35.43 -35.09
CA GLY A 319 -17.08 34.90 -36.04
C GLY A 319 -17.08 33.37 -36.13
N ALA A 320 -17.91 32.82 -37.02
CA ALA A 320 -18.05 31.39 -37.25
C ALA A 320 -16.87 30.81 -38.06
N GLY A 321 -16.30 29.71 -37.57
CA GLY A 321 -15.47 28.77 -38.32
C GLY A 321 -15.76 27.36 -37.80
N THR A 322 -16.54 26.60 -38.56
CA THR A 322 -17.06 25.27 -38.21
C THR A 322 -15.97 24.21 -38.26
N ILE A 323 -15.61 23.64 -37.10
CA ILE A 323 -15.08 22.28 -36.99
C ILE A 323 -16.11 21.54 -36.14
N GLN A 324 -16.93 20.70 -36.77
CA GLN A 324 -17.80 19.75 -36.06
C GLN A 324 -16.89 18.77 -35.29
N PRO A 325 -17.00 18.67 -33.96
CA PRO A 325 -16.51 17.50 -33.24
C PRO A 325 -17.22 16.26 -33.80
N PRO A 326 -16.60 15.07 -33.82
CA PRO A 326 -17.29 13.85 -34.26
C PRO A 326 -18.58 13.71 -33.43
N GLU A 327 -19.71 13.57 -34.14
CA GLU A 327 -20.97 13.17 -33.53
C GLU A 327 -20.73 11.86 -32.78
N GLN A 328 -20.62 11.97 -31.46
CA GLN A 328 -20.75 10.84 -30.57
C GLN A 328 -22.17 10.35 -30.73
N LEU A 329 -22.35 9.28 -31.50
CA LEU A 329 -23.61 8.55 -31.60
C LEU A 329 -24.11 8.31 -30.16
N ASP A 330 -25.24 8.92 -29.82
CA ASP A 330 -25.95 8.69 -28.57
C ASP A 330 -26.18 7.17 -28.45
N ILE A 331 -25.48 6.54 -27.51
CA ILE A 331 -25.64 5.12 -27.21
C ILE A 331 -27.05 4.95 -26.62
N GLU A 332 -27.94 4.27 -27.34
CA GLU A 332 -29.25 3.85 -26.84
C GLU A 332 -29.08 3.04 -25.53
N PHE A 333 -29.57 3.59 -24.41
CA PHE A 333 -29.55 2.93 -23.11
C PHE A 333 -30.54 1.75 -23.08
N SER A 334 -30.06 0.56 -23.45
CA SER A 334 -30.81 -0.70 -23.43
C SER A 334 -30.53 -1.52 -22.15
N VAL A 335 -31.58 -2.02 -21.47
CA VAL A 335 -31.77 -3.22 -20.59
C VAL A 335 -30.58 -3.81 -19.77
N GLY A 336 -29.33 -3.77 -20.25
CA GLY A 336 -28.16 -4.42 -19.66
C GLY A 336 -27.52 -3.78 -18.42
N GLU A 337 -28.00 -2.63 -17.92
CA GLU A 337 -27.50 -2.05 -16.64
C GLU A 337 -27.94 -2.89 -15.42
N ILE A 338 -29.19 -3.37 -15.41
CA ILE A 338 -29.72 -4.21 -14.32
C ILE A 338 -28.90 -5.50 -14.23
N GLU A 339 -28.63 -6.13 -15.37
CA GLU A 339 -27.82 -7.34 -15.45
C GLU A 339 -26.39 -7.09 -14.97
N ARG A 340 -25.73 -6.02 -15.44
CA ARG A 340 -24.36 -5.66 -15.00
C ARG A 340 -24.27 -5.42 -13.49
N ALA A 341 -25.22 -4.67 -12.92
CA ALA A 341 -25.27 -4.43 -11.48
C ALA A 341 -25.45 -5.73 -10.68
N LEU A 342 -26.27 -6.66 -11.19
CA LEU A 342 -26.53 -7.94 -10.54
C LEU A 342 -25.29 -8.86 -10.56
N TYR A 343 -24.58 -8.93 -11.70
CA TYR A 343 -23.30 -9.64 -11.82
C TYR A 343 -22.25 -9.08 -10.85
N ALA A 344 -22.06 -7.75 -10.81
CA ALA A 344 -21.13 -7.11 -9.87
C ALA A 344 -21.47 -7.43 -8.40
N LYS A 345 -22.76 -7.53 -8.08
CA LYS A 345 -23.21 -7.89 -6.72
C LYS A 345 -22.96 -9.36 -6.39
N ILE A 346 -23.18 -10.25 -7.35
CA ILE A 346 -22.87 -11.68 -7.23
C ILE A 346 -21.39 -11.85 -6.90
N VAL A 347 -20.49 -11.22 -7.65
CA VAL A 347 -19.04 -11.26 -7.36
C VAL A 347 -18.76 -10.75 -5.94
N LYS A 348 -19.32 -9.59 -5.57
CA LYS A 348 -19.09 -9.01 -4.23
C LYS A 348 -19.62 -9.86 -3.07
N LYS A 349 -20.71 -10.61 -3.26
CA LYS A 349 -21.41 -11.36 -2.18
C LYS A 349 -21.06 -12.84 -2.14
N CYS A 350 -20.72 -13.44 -3.29
CA CYS A 350 -20.46 -14.86 -3.44
C CYS A 350 -19.02 -15.18 -3.87
N GLY A 351 -18.24 -14.20 -4.33
CA GLY A 351 -16.82 -14.39 -4.66
C GLY A 351 -15.96 -14.67 -3.42
N ASN A 352 -14.94 -15.50 -3.56
CA ASN A 352 -14.06 -15.87 -2.46
C ASN A 352 -12.73 -15.12 -2.56
N ARG A 353 -12.45 -14.23 -1.61
CA ARG A 353 -11.16 -13.51 -1.55
C ARG A 353 -10.03 -14.32 -0.90
N HIS A 354 -10.36 -15.44 -0.23
CA HIS A 354 -9.45 -16.15 0.68
C HIS A 354 -8.68 -17.34 0.07
N HIS A 355 -9.03 -17.86 -1.11
CA HIS A 355 -8.35 -19.06 -1.64
C HIS A 355 -6.86 -18.89 -1.95
N TRP A 356 -6.39 -17.66 -2.24
CA TRP A 356 -4.98 -17.41 -2.53
C TRP A 356 -4.09 -17.40 -1.27
N GLU A 357 -4.66 -17.07 -0.10
CA GLU A 357 -3.92 -16.96 1.16
C GLU A 357 -3.60 -18.35 1.72
N ASP A 358 -4.57 -19.27 1.69
CA ASP A 358 -4.38 -20.66 2.13
C ASP A 358 -3.31 -21.37 1.28
N TRP A 359 -3.32 -21.12 -0.02
CA TRP A 359 -2.34 -21.66 -0.96
C TRP A 359 -0.92 -21.15 -0.70
N ALA A 360 -0.76 -19.87 -0.38
CA ALA A 360 0.54 -19.27 -0.18
C ALA A 360 1.35 -19.97 0.94
N ASN A 361 0.67 -20.48 1.97
CA ASN A 361 1.28 -21.25 3.05
C ASN A 361 1.80 -22.63 2.58
N ASP A 362 1.03 -23.34 1.75
CA ASP A 362 1.42 -24.63 1.19
C ASP A 362 2.60 -24.49 0.22
N ILE A 363 2.62 -23.43 -0.59
CA ILE A 363 3.75 -23.14 -1.48
C ILE A 363 5.02 -22.73 -0.71
N ALA A 364 4.90 -21.96 0.37
CA ALA A 364 6.07 -21.63 1.20
C ALA A 364 6.74 -22.91 1.71
N LYS A 365 5.95 -23.93 2.06
CA LYS A 365 6.44 -25.25 2.45
C LYS A 365 7.12 -25.98 1.28
N ILE A 366 6.50 -25.99 0.10
CA ILE A 366 7.06 -26.61 -1.12
C ILE A 366 8.38 -25.95 -1.54
N ALA A 367 8.43 -24.62 -1.55
CA ALA A 367 9.65 -23.87 -1.86
C ALA A 367 10.79 -24.27 -0.93
N ARG A 368 10.50 -24.37 0.38
CA ARG A 368 11.47 -24.79 1.37
C ARG A 368 11.96 -26.23 1.14
N THR A 369 11.05 -27.14 0.79
CA THR A 369 11.43 -28.52 0.41
C THR A 369 12.36 -28.55 -0.81
N HIS A 370 12.10 -27.74 -1.85
CA HIS A 370 12.97 -27.66 -3.03
C HIS A 370 14.34 -27.09 -2.67
N ILE A 371 14.38 -26.03 -1.86
CA ILE A 371 15.63 -25.41 -1.36
C ILE A 371 16.44 -26.45 -0.58
N ASP A 372 15.85 -27.09 0.44
CA ASP A 372 16.52 -28.09 1.29
C ASP A 372 17.07 -29.26 0.46
N ARG A 373 16.35 -29.63 -0.61
CA ARG A 373 16.77 -30.71 -1.49
C ARG A 373 17.92 -30.35 -2.43
N ILE A 374 17.88 -29.15 -3.02
CA ILE A 374 19.01 -28.65 -3.82
C ILE A 374 20.26 -28.55 -2.93
N HIS A 375 20.12 -28.07 -1.69
CA HIS A 375 21.20 -28.11 -0.70
C HIS A 375 21.73 -29.52 -0.50
N ALA A 376 20.87 -30.50 -0.20
CA ALA A 376 21.30 -31.88 0.02
C ALA A 376 22.04 -32.50 -1.18
N ILE A 377 21.67 -32.12 -2.42
CA ILE A 377 22.36 -32.56 -3.64
C ILE A 377 23.75 -31.92 -3.72
N LEU A 378 23.87 -30.62 -3.44
CA LEU A 378 25.13 -29.87 -3.55
C LEU A 378 26.11 -30.14 -2.39
N GLU A 379 25.60 -30.52 -1.21
CA GLU A 379 26.42 -30.90 -0.05
C GLU A 379 27.09 -32.27 -0.23
N ASN A 380 26.56 -33.14 -1.09
CA ASN A 380 27.13 -34.45 -1.34
C ASN A 380 28.31 -34.37 -2.34
N PRO A 381 29.57 -34.61 -1.91
CA PRO A 381 30.73 -34.46 -2.80
C PRO A 381 30.77 -35.47 -3.96
N ALA A 382 29.94 -36.52 -3.92
CA ALA A 382 29.82 -37.49 -5.01
C ALA A 382 29.10 -36.91 -6.26
N ASN A 383 28.29 -35.86 -6.09
CA ASN A 383 27.46 -35.24 -7.13
C ASN A 383 28.27 -34.23 -7.97
N THR A 384 29.38 -34.70 -8.55
CA THR A 384 30.39 -33.84 -9.20
C THR A 384 29.87 -33.11 -10.44
N ALA A 385 28.93 -33.71 -11.19
CA ALA A 385 28.35 -33.11 -12.38
C ALA A 385 27.38 -31.98 -12.00
N GLU A 386 26.53 -32.22 -11.01
CA GLU A 386 25.57 -31.30 -10.43
C GLU A 386 26.25 -30.09 -9.80
N ILE A 387 27.29 -30.34 -8.99
CA ILE A 387 28.10 -29.27 -8.37
C ILE A 387 28.78 -28.43 -9.46
N SER A 388 29.31 -29.04 -10.52
CA SER A 388 29.96 -28.30 -11.61
C SER A 388 28.96 -27.47 -12.41
N ALA A 389 27.78 -28.01 -12.72
CA ALA A 389 26.72 -27.31 -13.43
C ALA A 389 26.18 -26.12 -12.62
N PHE A 390 25.89 -26.33 -11.33
CA PHE A 390 25.49 -25.25 -10.43
C PHE A 390 26.58 -24.19 -10.28
N LYS A 391 27.85 -24.59 -10.16
CA LYS A 391 28.97 -23.65 -10.05
C LYS A 391 29.14 -22.81 -11.31
N ALA A 392 29.08 -23.41 -12.50
CA ALA A 392 29.16 -22.66 -13.75
C ALA A 392 28.02 -21.64 -13.88
N PHE A 393 26.79 -22.05 -13.57
CA PHE A 393 25.63 -21.16 -13.57
C PHE A 393 25.73 -20.04 -12.53
N SER A 394 26.17 -20.37 -11.30
CA SER A 394 26.28 -19.39 -10.23
C SER A 394 27.40 -18.38 -10.44
N ASP A 395 28.53 -18.81 -11.00
CA ASP A 395 29.64 -17.93 -11.36
C ASP A 395 29.21 -16.93 -12.46
N GLU A 396 28.43 -17.38 -13.46
CA GLU A 396 27.90 -16.46 -14.48
C GLU A 396 26.78 -15.56 -13.95
N LEU A 397 25.85 -16.05 -13.13
CA LEU A 397 24.85 -15.16 -12.49
C LEU A 397 25.48 -14.05 -11.63
N ARG A 398 26.61 -14.34 -10.97
CA ARG A 398 27.37 -13.35 -10.21
C ARG A 398 28.04 -12.31 -11.09
N ASP A 399 28.46 -12.69 -12.30
CA ASP A 399 28.95 -11.77 -13.33
C ASP A 399 27.79 -10.93 -13.90
N ASP A 400 26.62 -11.55 -14.13
CA ASP A 400 25.46 -10.93 -14.77
C ASP A 400 24.72 -9.92 -13.90
N LEU A 401 24.63 -10.24 -12.61
CA LEU A 401 23.91 -9.47 -11.61
C LEU A 401 24.91 -8.79 -10.67
N ASN A 402 25.50 -9.55 -9.74
CA ASN A 402 26.41 -9.00 -8.75
C ASN A 402 27.18 -10.11 -8.03
N ASN A 403 28.47 -9.87 -7.81
CA ASN A 403 29.38 -10.74 -7.06
C ASN A 403 28.97 -11.02 -5.61
N SER A 404 28.06 -10.24 -5.02
CA SER A 404 27.58 -10.44 -3.65
C SER A 404 26.48 -11.48 -3.52
N ILE A 405 25.95 -12.03 -4.62
CA ILE A 405 24.87 -13.03 -4.57
C ILE A 405 25.41 -14.35 -4.01
N SER A 406 24.76 -14.85 -2.95
CA SER A 406 25.17 -16.09 -2.28
C SER A 406 24.67 -17.33 -3.04
N ASP A 407 25.29 -18.49 -2.78
CA ASP A 407 24.77 -19.77 -3.32
C ASP A 407 23.32 -20.02 -2.87
N ASP A 408 22.99 -19.72 -1.61
CA ASP A 408 21.63 -19.85 -1.06
C ASP A 408 20.61 -19.03 -1.88
N GLU A 409 20.96 -17.81 -2.29
CA GLU A 409 20.09 -16.95 -3.10
C GLU A 409 19.86 -17.52 -4.50
N ILE A 410 20.89 -18.14 -5.08
CA ILE A 410 20.79 -18.79 -6.40
C ILE A 410 19.95 -20.07 -6.30
N ILE A 411 20.09 -20.83 -5.22
CA ILE A 411 19.24 -21.98 -4.91
C ILE A 411 17.78 -21.53 -4.75
N GLU A 412 17.52 -20.42 -4.05
CA GLU A 412 16.20 -19.83 -3.96
C GLU A 412 15.66 -19.42 -5.34
N MET A 413 16.48 -18.84 -6.23
CA MET A 413 16.08 -18.52 -7.62
C MET A 413 15.70 -19.77 -8.42
N LEU A 414 16.45 -20.87 -8.30
CA LEU A 414 16.12 -22.14 -8.95
C LEU A 414 14.80 -22.72 -8.42
N ALA A 415 14.58 -22.68 -7.10
CA ALA A 415 13.33 -23.11 -6.48
C ALA A 415 12.14 -22.23 -6.92
N GLN A 416 12.34 -20.92 -7.07
CA GLN A 416 11.34 -20.02 -7.64
C GLN A 416 10.99 -20.41 -9.07
N HIS A 417 11.97 -20.72 -9.91
CA HIS A 417 11.73 -21.14 -11.28
C HIS A 417 10.88 -22.43 -11.34
N LEU A 418 11.21 -23.45 -10.53
CA LEU A 418 10.44 -24.70 -10.44
C LEU A 418 8.95 -24.48 -10.13
N ILE A 419 8.66 -23.49 -9.29
CA ILE A 419 7.30 -23.16 -8.85
C ILE A 419 6.57 -22.27 -9.86
N THR A 420 7.29 -21.31 -10.45
CA THR A 420 6.71 -20.29 -11.33
C THR A 420 6.49 -20.78 -12.75
N LYS A 421 7.38 -21.62 -13.29
CA LYS A 421 7.32 -22.09 -14.67
C LYS A 421 5.96 -22.73 -14.99
N PRO A 422 5.43 -23.70 -14.22
CA PRO A 422 4.17 -24.34 -14.59
C PRO A 422 2.96 -23.41 -14.41
N VAL A 423 3.06 -22.41 -13.54
CA VAL A 423 2.05 -21.35 -13.39
C VAL A 423 2.02 -20.48 -14.65
N PHE A 424 3.19 -20.06 -15.16
CA PHE A 424 3.28 -19.30 -16.40
C PHE A 424 2.83 -20.12 -17.62
N ASP A 425 3.24 -21.39 -17.73
CA ASP A 425 2.79 -22.29 -18.79
C ASP A 425 1.26 -22.47 -18.79
N ALA A 426 0.64 -22.51 -17.61
CA ALA A 426 -0.81 -22.61 -17.47
C ALA A 426 -1.54 -21.29 -17.82
N LEU A 427 -1.00 -20.14 -17.40
CA LEU A 427 -1.61 -18.82 -17.67
C LEU A 427 -1.47 -18.39 -19.13
N PHE A 428 -0.41 -18.86 -19.78
CA PHE A 428 -0.01 -18.47 -21.13
C PHE A 428 0.09 -19.68 -22.04
N ALA A 429 -0.83 -20.64 -21.95
CA ALA A 429 -0.78 -21.87 -22.76
C ALA A 429 -0.76 -21.63 -24.28
N ASP A 430 -1.26 -20.48 -24.75
CA ASP A 430 -1.19 -20.08 -26.18
C ASP A 430 0.17 -19.50 -26.58
N TYR A 431 1.02 -19.18 -25.61
CA TYR A 431 2.32 -18.55 -25.78
C TYR A 431 3.40 -19.49 -25.21
N ASN A 432 4.24 -20.07 -26.06
CA ASN A 432 5.36 -20.92 -25.62
C ASN A 432 6.50 -20.10 -24.99
N PHE A 433 6.20 -19.24 -24.00
CA PHE A 433 7.13 -18.30 -23.40
C PHE A 433 8.36 -19.01 -22.79
N THR A 434 8.11 -20.04 -21.98
CA THR A 434 9.18 -20.72 -21.22
C THR A 434 10.13 -21.50 -22.12
N ASP A 435 9.69 -21.85 -23.34
CA ASP A 435 10.49 -22.52 -24.37
C ASP A 435 11.38 -21.56 -25.17
N HIS A 436 11.12 -20.25 -25.13
CA HIS A 436 11.85 -19.24 -25.90
C HIS A 436 12.60 -18.23 -25.03
N ASN A 437 12.33 -18.18 -23.72
CA ASN A 437 12.99 -17.25 -22.81
C ASN A 437 14.39 -17.78 -22.41
N PRO A 438 15.48 -17.03 -22.68
CA PRO A 438 16.84 -17.51 -22.41
C PRO A 438 17.11 -17.90 -20.96
N MET A 439 16.57 -17.14 -20.00
CA MET A 439 16.77 -17.43 -18.57
C MET A 439 16.01 -18.69 -18.14
N SER A 440 14.80 -18.88 -18.67
CA SER A 440 14.00 -20.07 -18.42
C SER A 440 14.72 -21.33 -18.91
N MET A 441 15.27 -21.28 -20.12
CA MET A 441 16.03 -22.39 -20.71
C MET A 441 17.27 -22.72 -19.89
N ALA A 442 18.09 -21.71 -19.53
CA ALA A 442 19.30 -21.93 -18.76
C ALA A 442 19.04 -22.48 -17.35
N MET A 443 18.00 -21.98 -16.66
CA MET A 443 17.61 -22.52 -15.35
C MET A 443 17.11 -23.96 -15.46
N GLN A 444 16.35 -24.27 -16.52
CA GLN A 444 15.86 -25.61 -16.78
C GLN A 444 17.02 -26.58 -17.06
N ASP A 445 18.09 -26.16 -17.75
CA ASP A 445 19.26 -27.00 -18.00
C ASP A 445 20.02 -27.36 -16.72
N VAL A 446 20.19 -26.40 -15.81
CA VAL A 446 20.78 -26.64 -14.48
C VAL A 446 19.89 -27.61 -13.68
N LEU A 447 18.58 -27.38 -13.67
CA LEU A 447 17.63 -28.25 -12.98
C LEU A 447 17.59 -29.65 -13.57
N ASN A 448 17.66 -29.79 -14.91
CA ASN A 448 17.71 -31.09 -15.58
C ASN A 448 18.93 -31.90 -15.13
N THR A 449 20.07 -31.22 -14.95
CA THR A 449 21.29 -31.84 -14.40
C THR A 449 21.10 -32.26 -12.94
N LEU A 450 20.43 -31.43 -12.12
CA LEU A 450 20.07 -31.77 -10.73
C LEU A 450 18.99 -32.88 -10.65
N HIS A 451 18.19 -33.07 -11.71
CA HIS A 451 17.04 -33.98 -11.79
C HIS A 451 17.40 -35.46 -12.00
N GLU A 452 18.67 -35.82 -12.27
CA GLU A 452 19.10 -37.24 -12.29
C GLU A 452 18.81 -37.97 -10.95
N HIS A 453 18.49 -37.22 -9.89
CA HIS A 453 18.04 -37.70 -8.58
C HIS A 453 16.50 -37.69 -8.34
N HIS A 454 15.65 -37.68 -9.38
CA HIS A 454 14.17 -37.78 -9.29
C HIS A 454 13.47 -36.67 -8.49
N LEU A 455 13.69 -35.41 -8.87
CA LEU A 455 13.09 -34.24 -8.20
C LEU A 455 11.54 -34.22 -8.17
N GLU A 456 10.88 -35.00 -9.03
CA GLU A 456 9.43 -34.95 -9.28
C GLU A 456 8.52 -35.78 -8.36
N LYS A 457 9.04 -36.56 -7.40
CA LYS A 457 8.20 -37.50 -6.62
C LYS A 457 7.14 -36.86 -5.69
N GLU A 458 7.08 -35.54 -5.57
CA GLU A 458 6.00 -34.80 -4.89
C GLU A 458 5.00 -34.13 -5.86
N ALA A 459 5.04 -34.46 -7.16
CA ALA A 459 4.20 -33.86 -8.20
C ALA A 459 2.68 -34.01 -7.98
N ASN A 460 2.19 -34.91 -7.12
CA ASN A 460 0.74 -35.12 -6.96
C ASN A 460 0.03 -33.93 -6.28
N THR A 461 0.63 -33.30 -5.27
CA THR A 461 0.07 -32.11 -4.58
C THR A 461 0.25 -30.85 -5.44
N LEU A 462 1.32 -30.80 -6.23
CA LEU A 462 1.62 -29.73 -7.17
C LEU A 462 0.72 -29.77 -8.41
N ASN A 463 0.41 -30.96 -8.93
CA ASN A 463 -0.47 -31.12 -10.09
C ASN A 463 -1.89 -30.67 -9.82
N SER A 464 -2.45 -30.92 -8.63
CA SER A 464 -3.78 -30.41 -8.29
C SER A 464 -3.79 -28.87 -8.20
N PHE A 465 -2.71 -28.27 -7.72
CA PHE A 465 -2.51 -26.82 -7.74
C PHE A 465 -2.40 -26.28 -9.18
N TYR A 466 -1.55 -26.88 -10.03
CA TYR A 466 -1.36 -26.46 -11.42
C TYR A 466 -2.62 -26.66 -12.26
N GLU A 467 -3.36 -27.76 -12.06
CA GLU A 467 -4.66 -27.98 -12.69
C GLU A 467 -5.68 -26.92 -12.27
N SER A 468 -5.66 -26.49 -11.01
CA SER A 468 -6.54 -25.42 -10.52
C SER A 468 -6.13 -24.03 -11.03
N VAL A 469 -4.83 -23.71 -11.12
CA VAL A 469 -4.36 -22.49 -11.80
C VAL A 469 -4.77 -22.49 -13.26
N LYS A 470 -4.54 -23.60 -13.98
CA LYS A 470 -4.95 -23.78 -15.37
C LYS A 470 -6.46 -23.63 -15.53
N MET A 471 -7.26 -24.27 -14.69
CA MET A 471 -8.72 -24.16 -14.71
C MET A 471 -9.22 -22.72 -14.45
N ARG A 472 -8.53 -21.96 -13.61
CA ARG A 472 -8.84 -20.55 -13.33
C ARG A 472 -8.36 -19.61 -14.43
N ALA A 473 -7.24 -19.92 -15.09
CA ALA A 473 -6.72 -19.19 -16.24
C ALA A 473 -7.49 -19.49 -17.53
N ASP A 474 -8.04 -20.70 -17.66
CA ASP A 474 -8.78 -21.17 -18.83
C ASP A 474 -10.00 -20.29 -19.10
N GLY A 475 -10.10 -19.74 -20.31
CA GLY A 475 -11.12 -18.76 -20.69
C GLY A 475 -10.82 -17.29 -20.32
N ILE A 476 -9.60 -16.97 -19.83
CA ILE A 476 -9.12 -15.59 -19.69
C ILE A 476 -8.35 -15.18 -20.93
N THR A 477 -9.02 -14.44 -21.79
CA THR A 477 -8.51 -14.04 -23.11
C THR A 477 -8.00 -12.59 -23.17
N THR A 478 -8.31 -11.75 -22.17
CA THR A 478 -7.87 -10.35 -22.15
C THR A 478 -6.50 -10.18 -21.47
N ALA A 479 -5.63 -9.34 -22.02
CA ALA A 479 -4.34 -9.02 -21.40
C ALA A 479 -4.51 -8.37 -20.02
N GLU A 480 -5.50 -7.48 -19.84
CA GLU A 480 -5.78 -6.85 -18.55
C GLU A 480 -6.17 -7.89 -17.48
N GLY A 481 -6.99 -8.87 -17.85
CA GLY A 481 -7.38 -9.97 -16.96
C GLY A 481 -6.18 -10.84 -16.54
N LYS A 482 -5.32 -11.20 -17.50
CA LYS A 482 -4.07 -11.94 -17.22
C LYS A 482 -3.13 -11.14 -16.32
N GLN A 483 -2.99 -9.84 -16.58
CA GLN A 483 -2.16 -8.94 -15.76
C GLN A 483 -2.67 -8.83 -14.32
N GLN A 484 -3.98 -8.68 -14.11
CA GLN A 484 -4.55 -8.63 -12.75
C GLN A 484 -4.30 -9.92 -11.97
N ILE A 485 -4.34 -11.07 -12.63
CA ILE A 485 -4.00 -12.35 -12.00
C ILE A 485 -2.52 -12.39 -11.63
N ILE A 486 -1.62 -11.95 -12.51
CA ILE A 486 -0.20 -11.84 -12.17
C ILE A 486 0.01 -10.93 -10.97
N VAL A 487 -0.67 -9.78 -10.90
CA VAL A 487 -0.57 -8.86 -9.76
C VAL A 487 -1.05 -9.54 -8.47
N GLN A 488 -2.18 -10.25 -8.52
CA GLN A 488 -2.71 -10.96 -7.36
C GLN A 488 -1.80 -12.12 -6.91
N LEU A 489 -1.22 -12.86 -7.86
CA LEU A 489 -0.20 -13.87 -7.60
C LEU A 489 1.02 -13.20 -6.95
N TYR A 490 1.51 -12.09 -7.51
CA TYR A 490 2.62 -11.34 -6.93
C TYR A 490 2.36 -10.94 -5.47
N ASP A 491 1.29 -10.20 -5.22
CA ASP A 491 1.00 -9.60 -3.91
C ASP A 491 0.71 -10.64 -2.82
N LYS A 492 0.02 -11.73 -3.16
CA LYS A 492 -0.45 -12.72 -2.17
C LYS A 492 0.42 -13.96 -2.09
N PHE A 493 0.92 -14.45 -3.22
CA PHE A 493 1.66 -15.72 -3.27
C PHE A 493 3.14 -15.52 -3.00
N PHE A 494 3.81 -14.62 -3.73
CA PHE A 494 5.27 -14.48 -3.61
C PHE A 494 5.71 -13.80 -2.32
N ARG A 495 4.93 -12.81 -1.85
CA ARG A 495 5.20 -12.13 -0.59
C ARG A 495 5.22 -13.07 0.62
N ASN A 496 4.37 -14.09 0.61
CA ASN A 496 4.26 -15.07 1.69
C ASN A 496 5.25 -16.23 1.52
N ALA A 497 5.50 -16.68 0.29
CA ALA A 497 6.43 -17.78 0.01
C ALA A 497 7.91 -17.36 0.15
N PHE A 498 8.24 -16.11 -0.21
CA PHE A 498 9.61 -15.58 -0.21
C PHE A 498 9.68 -14.20 0.49
N PRO A 499 9.41 -14.13 1.81
CA PRO A 499 9.26 -12.87 2.53
C PRO A 499 10.56 -12.05 2.59
N LYS A 500 11.72 -12.69 2.85
CA LYS A 500 13.03 -12.02 2.90
C LYS A 500 13.38 -11.34 1.59
N MET A 501 13.15 -12.05 0.47
CA MET A 501 13.40 -11.52 -0.86
C MET A 501 12.42 -10.38 -1.19
N THR A 502 11.14 -10.51 -0.82
CA THR A 502 10.13 -9.45 -1.03
C THR A 502 10.45 -8.17 -0.23
N GLU A 503 10.88 -8.32 1.02
CA GLU A 503 11.32 -7.19 1.87
C GLU A 503 12.57 -6.50 1.31
N ARG A 504 13.51 -7.27 0.75
CA ARG A 504 14.72 -6.73 0.12
C ARG A 504 14.44 -5.98 -1.18
N LEU A 505 13.53 -6.50 -2.01
CA LEU A 505 13.37 -6.04 -3.38
C LEU A 505 12.34 -4.91 -3.55
N GLY A 506 11.39 -4.78 -2.61
CA GLY A 506 10.49 -3.63 -2.56
C GLY A 506 9.78 -3.30 -3.89
N ILE A 507 9.40 -4.30 -4.69
CA ILE A 507 8.78 -4.08 -6.01
C ILE A 507 7.49 -3.29 -5.84
N VAL A 508 7.42 -2.14 -6.50
CA VAL A 508 6.27 -1.23 -6.43
C VAL A 508 5.62 -1.13 -7.80
N TYR A 509 4.31 -1.40 -7.87
CA TYR A 509 3.52 -1.13 -9.06
C TYR A 509 3.36 0.38 -9.25
N THR A 510 3.87 0.88 -10.38
CA THR A 510 3.75 2.29 -10.75
C THR A 510 2.35 2.57 -11.29
N PRO A 511 1.61 3.58 -10.76
CA PRO A 511 0.31 3.96 -11.30
C PRO A 511 0.39 4.31 -12.78
N VAL A 512 -0.57 3.82 -13.57
CA VAL A 512 -0.58 3.99 -15.04
C VAL A 512 -0.62 5.47 -15.43
N GLU A 513 -1.34 6.30 -14.67
CA GLU A 513 -1.45 7.74 -14.91
C GLU A 513 -0.08 8.43 -14.85
N VAL A 514 0.79 8.00 -13.93
CA VAL A 514 2.16 8.53 -13.80
C VAL A 514 3.04 8.07 -14.96
N VAL A 515 2.92 6.81 -15.35
CA VAL A 515 3.67 6.22 -16.48
C VAL A 515 3.30 6.92 -17.78
N ASP A 516 2.01 7.04 -18.07
CA ASP A 516 1.50 7.68 -19.28
C ASP A 516 1.94 9.15 -19.33
N PHE A 517 1.85 9.88 -18.21
CA PHE A 517 2.32 11.26 -18.14
C PHE A 517 3.80 11.39 -18.51
N ILE A 518 4.66 10.51 -18.02
CA ILE A 518 6.10 10.52 -18.35
C ILE A 518 6.31 10.24 -19.84
N ILE A 519 5.69 9.18 -20.38
CA ILE A 519 5.85 8.78 -21.78
C ILE A 519 5.42 9.89 -22.74
N HIS A 520 4.25 10.49 -22.51
CA HIS A 520 3.78 11.61 -23.31
C HIS A 520 4.66 12.85 -23.14
N SER A 521 5.14 13.12 -21.93
CA SER A 521 6.04 14.25 -21.67
C SER A 521 7.38 14.13 -22.37
N VAL A 522 8.00 12.94 -22.32
CA VAL A 522 9.26 12.67 -23.02
C VAL A 522 9.08 12.86 -24.52
N ASN A 523 8.00 12.36 -25.11
CA ASN A 523 7.72 12.56 -26.54
C ASN A 523 7.50 14.03 -26.89
N ASP A 524 6.79 14.79 -26.05
CA ASP A 524 6.56 16.21 -26.26
C ASP A 524 7.88 17.01 -26.19
N VAL A 525 8.74 16.68 -25.24
CA VAL A 525 10.07 17.30 -25.09
C VAL A 525 10.97 16.92 -26.27
N LEU A 526 10.98 15.66 -26.71
CA LEU A 526 11.76 15.24 -27.89
C LEU A 526 11.38 16.05 -29.13
N LYS A 527 10.07 16.31 -29.32
CA LYS A 527 9.57 17.11 -30.44
C LYS A 527 10.03 18.56 -30.33
N GLN A 528 9.95 19.15 -29.14
CA GLN A 528 10.31 20.54 -28.90
C GLN A 528 11.81 20.80 -29.01
N GLU A 529 12.62 19.92 -28.43
CA GLU A 529 14.06 20.13 -28.26
C GLU A 529 14.88 19.59 -29.44
N PHE A 530 14.42 18.51 -30.08
CA PHE A 530 15.19 17.81 -31.12
C PHE A 530 14.43 17.63 -32.44
N GLY A 531 13.14 17.97 -32.51
CA GLY A 531 12.31 17.69 -33.68
C GLY A 531 12.11 16.20 -33.95
N GLN A 532 12.28 15.35 -32.93
CA GLN A 532 12.17 13.89 -33.01
C GLN A 532 10.99 13.39 -32.17
N THR A 533 10.56 12.16 -32.41
CA THR A 533 9.52 11.48 -31.63
C THR A 533 10.05 10.14 -31.10
N LEU A 534 9.32 9.53 -30.15
CA LEU A 534 9.66 8.18 -29.67
C LEU A 534 9.63 7.12 -30.79
N GLY A 535 8.83 7.35 -31.83
CA GLY A 535 8.70 6.44 -32.97
C GLY A 535 9.79 6.60 -34.04
N ASP A 536 10.65 7.62 -33.98
CA ASP A 536 11.68 7.83 -35.00
C ASP A 536 12.85 6.84 -34.85
N GLU A 537 13.41 6.45 -35.99
CA GLU A 537 14.57 5.56 -36.09
C GLU A 537 15.83 6.24 -35.50
N GLY A 538 16.66 5.46 -34.82
CA GLY A 538 17.82 5.94 -34.07
C GLY A 538 17.50 6.51 -32.69
N VAL A 539 16.23 6.56 -32.28
CA VAL A 539 15.82 6.96 -30.93
C VAL A 539 15.70 5.71 -30.06
N HIS A 540 16.82 5.25 -29.50
CA HIS A 540 16.83 4.11 -28.57
C HIS A 540 16.26 4.50 -27.21
N ILE A 541 15.31 3.69 -26.72
CA ILE A 541 14.57 3.88 -25.47
C ILE A 541 14.93 2.74 -24.52
N ILE A 542 15.30 3.07 -23.29
CA ILE A 542 15.56 2.06 -22.25
C ILE A 542 14.77 2.34 -20.98
N ASP A 543 14.19 1.28 -20.41
CA ASP A 543 13.82 1.24 -19.00
C ASP A 543 14.85 0.40 -18.20
N PRO A 544 15.77 1.04 -17.45
CA PRO A 544 16.81 0.36 -16.70
C PRO A 544 16.31 -0.40 -15.46
N PHE A 545 15.04 -0.19 -15.06
CA PHE A 545 14.44 -0.77 -13.85
C PHE A 545 12.98 -1.14 -14.14
N THR A 546 12.77 -2.01 -15.13
CA THR A 546 11.47 -2.22 -15.78
C THR A 546 10.40 -2.78 -14.84
N GLY A 547 10.79 -3.44 -13.74
CA GLY A 547 9.88 -4.07 -12.80
C GLY A 547 9.02 -5.09 -13.52
N THR A 548 7.72 -4.82 -13.61
CA THR A 548 6.75 -5.67 -14.32
C THR A 548 6.52 -5.30 -15.79
N GLY A 549 7.39 -4.45 -16.36
CA GLY A 549 7.34 -4.03 -17.77
C GLY A 549 6.41 -2.85 -18.05
N THR A 550 5.90 -2.16 -17.03
CA THR A 550 4.78 -1.21 -17.17
C THR A 550 5.11 -0.03 -18.10
N PHE A 551 6.31 0.56 -18.02
CA PHE A 551 6.67 1.66 -18.92
C PHE A 551 6.73 1.21 -20.38
N ILE A 552 7.26 0.01 -20.63
CA ILE A 552 7.37 -0.53 -22.00
C ILE A 552 6.00 -0.91 -22.54
N THR A 553 5.14 -1.58 -21.77
CA THR A 553 3.78 -1.94 -22.22
C THR A 553 2.96 -0.70 -22.52
N ARG A 554 2.99 0.31 -21.63
CA ARG A 554 2.30 1.59 -21.86
C ARG A 554 2.87 2.36 -23.05
N LEU A 555 4.18 2.28 -23.29
CA LEU A 555 4.80 2.88 -24.48
C LEU A 555 4.23 2.26 -25.76
N LEU A 556 4.13 0.92 -25.84
CA LEU A 556 3.54 0.22 -26.98
C LEU A 556 2.07 0.59 -27.17
N GLN A 557 1.31 0.70 -26.07
CA GLN A 557 -0.13 1.05 -26.07
C GLN A 557 -0.42 2.54 -26.30
N SER A 558 0.57 3.43 -26.15
CA SER A 558 0.38 4.89 -26.14
C SER A 558 -0.10 5.48 -27.47
N GLY A 559 0.07 4.75 -28.58
CA GLY A 559 -0.16 5.27 -29.93
C GLY A 559 0.88 6.31 -30.40
N LEU A 560 1.96 6.53 -29.65
CA LEU A 560 3.04 7.47 -30.03
C LEU A 560 4.00 6.87 -31.05
N ILE A 561 4.03 5.54 -31.18
CA ILE A 561 4.76 4.80 -32.21
C ILE A 561 3.71 4.33 -33.22
N SER A 562 3.88 4.72 -34.49
CA SER A 562 2.95 4.31 -35.55
C SER A 562 3.07 2.82 -35.85
N SER A 563 1.99 2.19 -36.32
CA SER A 563 1.92 0.75 -36.56
C SER A 563 2.97 0.24 -37.54
N ASP A 564 3.33 1.05 -38.55
CA ASP A 564 4.36 0.74 -39.53
C ASP A 564 5.79 0.74 -38.95
N LYS A 565 6.02 1.45 -37.83
CA LYS A 565 7.32 1.52 -37.15
C LYS A 565 7.41 0.58 -35.95
N LEU A 566 6.28 0.14 -35.40
CA LEU A 566 6.20 -0.59 -34.14
C LEU A 566 7.05 -1.87 -34.14
N ALA A 567 6.96 -2.71 -35.18
CA ALA A 567 7.72 -3.95 -35.29
C ALA A 567 9.24 -3.71 -35.28
N TYR A 568 9.70 -2.66 -35.98
CA TYR A 568 11.11 -2.28 -36.00
C TYR A 568 11.58 -1.78 -34.62
N LYS A 569 10.80 -0.89 -33.98
CA LYS A 569 11.12 -0.35 -32.65
C LYS A 569 11.17 -1.47 -31.60
N PHE A 570 10.16 -2.34 -31.58
CA PHE A 570 10.07 -3.47 -30.66
C PHE A 570 11.29 -4.40 -30.75
N LYS A 571 11.74 -4.70 -31.97
CA LYS A 571 12.88 -5.61 -32.20
C LYS A 571 14.24 -4.98 -31.91
N ASN A 572 14.42 -3.70 -32.20
CA ASN A 572 15.75 -3.08 -32.30
C ASN A 572 16.01 -1.91 -31.33
N GLU A 573 14.99 -1.13 -30.97
CA GLU A 573 15.19 0.20 -30.37
C GLU A 573 14.51 0.39 -29.00
N ILE A 574 13.81 -0.63 -28.49
CA ILE A 574 13.21 -0.65 -27.15
C ILE A 574 13.96 -1.67 -26.29
N HIS A 575 14.40 -1.22 -25.11
CA HIS A 575 15.29 -1.97 -24.22
C HIS A 575 14.76 -1.94 -22.78
N ALA A 576 15.01 -3.01 -22.02
CA ALA A 576 14.60 -3.10 -20.62
C ALA A 576 15.59 -3.93 -19.80
N ASN A 577 15.83 -3.53 -18.56
CA ASN A 577 16.62 -4.30 -17.61
C ASN A 577 15.82 -4.58 -16.33
N GLU A 578 16.06 -5.74 -15.72
CA GLU A 578 15.53 -6.11 -14.42
C GLU A 578 16.54 -6.98 -13.68
N ILE A 579 16.66 -6.81 -12.36
CA ILE A 579 17.54 -7.62 -11.52
C ILE A 579 16.80 -8.81 -10.88
N VAL A 580 15.48 -8.69 -10.71
CA VAL A 580 14.65 -9.70 -10.07
C VAL A 580 14.08 -10.68 -11.09
N LEU A 581 14.45 -11.94 -11.01
CA LEU A 581 14.01 -13.01 -11.92
C LEU A 581 12.50 -13.03 -12.17
N LEU A 582 11.70 -12.98 -11.10
CA LEU A 582 10.25 -13.04 -11.23
C LEU A 582 9.69 -11.80 -11.95
N ALA A 583 10.21 -10.61 -11.62
CA ALA A 583 9.79 -9.38 -12.26
C ALA A 583 10.21 -9.38 -13.74
N TYR A 584 11.40 -9.91 -14.05
CA TYR A 584 11.89 -10.13 -15.41
C TYR A 584 10.94 -11.02 -16.22
N TYR A 585 10.49 -12.17 -15.68
CA TYR A 585 9.52 -13.02 -16.39
C TYR A 585 8.19 -12.30 -16.63
N ILE A 586 7.68 -11.61 -15.61
CA ILE A 586 6.43 -10.85 -15.73
C ILE A 586 6.56 -9.75 -16.79
N ALA A 587 7.68 -9.01 -16.79
CA ALA A 587 7.94 -7.95 -17.75
C ALA A 587 8.02 -8.50 -19.18
N ALA A 588 8.80 -9.56 -19.41
CA ALA A 588 8.93 -10.17 -20.73
C ALA A 588 7.57 -10.60 -21.28
N ILE A 589 6.81 -11.39 -20.50
CA ILE A 589 5.48 -11.87 -20.91
C ILE A 589 4.51 -10.71 -21.17
N ASN A 590 4.47 -9.71 -20.29
CA ASN A 590 3.57 -8.58 -20.45
C ASN A 590 3.89 -7.77 -21.72
N ILE A 591 5.19 -7.51 -21.98
CA ILE A 591 5.64 -6.76 -23.16
C ILE A 591 5.30 -7.54 -24.43
N GLU A 592 5.57 -8.85 -24.45
CA GLU A 592 5.26 -9.72 -25.57
C GLU A 592 3.76 -9.82 -25.81
N ALA A 593 2.95 -10.10 -24.78
CA ALA A 593 1.49 -10.21 -24.91
C ALA A 593 0.88 -8.92 -25.46
N VAL A 594 1.27 -7.76 -24.93
CA VAL A 594 0.78 -6.45 -25.41
C VAL A 594 1.18 -6.21 -26.87
N TYR A 595 2.37 -6.60 -27.29
CA TYR A 595 2.78 -6.48 -28.68
C TYR A 595 1.89 -7.31 -29.62
N HIS A 596 1.60 -8.57 -29.27
CA HIS A 596 0.75 -9.45 -30.09
C HIS A 596 -0.71 -8.95 -30.13
N ASP A 597 -1.24 -8.47 -29.01
CA ASP A 597 -2.59 -7.90 -28.95
C ASP A 597 -2.74 -6.66 -29.84
N ILE A 598 -1.71 -5.82 -29.94
CA ILE A 598 -1.74 -4.60 -30.77
C ILE A 598 -1.56 -4.95 -32.26
N THR A 599 -0.66 -5.89 -32.58
CA THR A 599 -0.30 -6.21 -33.97
C THR A 599 -1.23 -7.22 -34.63
N ASN A 600 -1.96 -8.03 -33.85
CA ASN A 600 -2.74 -9.18 -34.32
C ASN A 600 -1.91 -10.20 -35.12
N GLU A 601 -0.61 -10.31 -34.85
CA GLU A 601 0.25 -11.31 -35.48
C GLU A 601 -0.04 -12.71 -34.92
N SER A 602 -0.23 -13.69 -35.82
CA SER A 602 -0.48 -15.09 -35.43
C SER A 602 0.78 -15.84 -34.99
N ALA A 603 1.96 -15.33 -35.31
CA ALA A 603 3.23 -15.94 -34.97
C ALA A 603 3.82 -15.25 -33.73
N TYR A 604 4.22 -16.06 -32.75
CA TYR A 604 4.85 -15.56 -31.53
C TYR A 604 6.22 -14.94 -31.82
N THR A 605 6.43 -13.73 -31.33
CA THR A 605 7.68 -12.95 -31.44
C THR A 605 8.19 -12.60 -30.03
N PRO A 606 9.34 -13.15 -29.59
CA PRO A 606 9.89 -12.84 -28.28
C PRO A 606 10.50 -11.43 -28.22
N PHE A 607 10.43 -10.79 -27.06
CA PHE A 607 11.02 -9.48 -26.84
C PHE A 607 12.52 -9.63 -26.54
N GLN A 608 13.34 -9.33 -27.54
CA GLN A 608 14.81 -9.44 -27.45
C GLN A 608 15.47 -8.26 -26.73
N GLY A 609 14.71 -7.20 -26.38
CA GLY A 609 15.22 -5.99 -25.73
C GLY A 609 15.37 -6.11 -24.21
N ILE A 610 14.82 -7.15 -23.58
CA ILE A 610 14.91 -7.35 -22.12
C ILE A 610 16.15 -8.15 -21.71
N CYS A 611 16.81 -7.73 -20.64
CA CYS A 611 17.96 -8.39 -20.00
C CYS A 611 17.68 -8.63 -18.51
N LEU A 612 18.14 -9.78 -17.98
CA LEU A 612 18.27 -9.99 -16.53
C LEU A 612 19.67 -9.50 -16.12
N THR A 613 19.77 -8.36 -15.43
CA THR A 613 21.05 -7.76 -15.03
C THR A 613 20.90 -6.71 -13.93
N ASP A 614 21.96 -6.47 -13.17
CA ASP A 614 22.09 -5.25 -12.38
C ASP A 614 22.61 -4.12 -13.28
N THR A 615 21.74 -3.17 -13.62
CA THR A 615 22.09 -2.02 -14.45
C THR A 615 23.29 -1.24 -13.92
N PHE A 616 23.51 -1.20 -12.60
CA PHE A 616 24.66 -0.52 -12.02
C PHE A 616 25.96 -1.33 -12.18
N GLU A 617 25.94 -2.64 -11.94
CA GLU A 617 27.11 -3.51 -12.03
C GLU A 617 27.60 -3.69 -13.49
N MET A 618 26.68 -3.65 -14.46
CA MET A 618 26.98 -3.80 -15.90
C MET A 618 28.09 -2.87 -16.44
N TYR A 619 28.41 -1.79 -15.73
CA TYR A 619 29.44 -0.80 -16.09
C TYR A 619 30.65 -0.79 -15.13
N GLU A 620 30.69 -1.65 -14.10
CA GLU A 620 31.76 -1.69 -13.10
C GLU A 620 32.98 -2.51 -13.57
N LYS A 621 32.77 -3.51 -14.44
CA LYS A 621 33.81 -4.38 -15.00
C LYS A 621 33.55 -4.68 -16.48
N ASP A 622 34.57 -5.17 -17.18
CA ASP A 622 34.41 -5.79 -18.50
C ASP A 622 33.97 -7.25 -18.28
N ASP A 623 32.83 -7.66 -18.86
CA ASP A 623 32.25 -9.02 -18.71
C ASP A 623 33.29 -10.09 -19.09
N LEU A 624 33.54 -11.07 -18.20
CA LEU A 624 34.60 -12.07 -18.38
C LEU A 624 34.07 -13.50 -18.60
N ILE A 625 32.77 -13.78 -18.36
CA ILE A 625 32.20 -15.12 -18.45
C ILE A 625 30.97 -15.10 -19.38
N SER A 626 30.87 -16.03 -20.33
CA SER A 626 29.69 -16.16 -21.22
C SER A 626 29.51 -17.59 -21.75
N ASP A 627 29.44 -18.57 -20.84
CA ASP A 627 29.44 -19.99 -21.21
C ASP A 627 28.06 -20.67 -21.05
N VAL A 628 27.23 -20.21 -20.10
CA VAL A 628 25.92 -20.77 -19.72
C VAL A 628 24.76 -19.83 -20.07
N LEU A 629 24.88 -18.52 -19.87
CA LEU A 629 23.85 -17.50 -20.16
C LEU A 629 24.14 -16.72 -21.45
N VAL A 630 24.61 -17.42 -22.50
CA VAL A 630 25.10 -16.84 -23.76
C VAL A 630 24.15 -15.79 -24.34
N ASP A 631 22.86 -16.11 -24.49
CA ASP A 631 21.85 -15.21 -25.04
C ASP A 631 21.62 -13.95 -24.19
N ASN A 632 21.58 -14.07 -22.86
CA ASN A 632 21.43 -12.90 -21.97
C ASN A 632 22.67 -12.01 -22.06
N SER A 633 23.86 -12.62 -22.03
CA SER A 633 25.15 -11.95 -22.18
C SER A 633 25.29 -11.23 -23.53
N GLU A 634 24.83 -11.82 -24.63
CA GLU A 634 24.80 -11.16 -25.94
C GLU A 634 23.86 -9.94 -25.97
N ARG A 635 22.67 -10.06 -25.36
CA ARG A 635 21.71 -8.95 -25.27
C ARG A 635 22.31 -7.78 -24.48
N ARG A 636 22.99 -8.05 -23.36
CA ARG A 636 23.69 -7.04 -22.53
C ARG A 636 24.81 -6.36 -23.31
N LYS A 637 25.71 -7.13 -23.95
CA LYS A 637 26.81 -6.59 -24.77
C LYS A 637 26.27 -5.68 -25.89
N ARG A 638 25.21 -6.11 -26.58
CA ARG A 638 24.53 -5.31 -27.60
C ARG A 638 24.00 -4.01 -27.00
N GLN A 639 23.24 -4.08 -25.91
CA GLN A 639 22.64 -2.92 -25.25
C GLN A 639 23.68 -1.91 -24.75
N LYS A 640 24.80 -2.38 -24.19
CA LYS A 640 25.91 -1.54 -23.70
C LYS A 640 26.50 -0.66 -24.81
N ALA A 641 26.56 -1.18 -26.03
CA ALA A 641 27.13 -0.49 -27.19
C ALA A 641 26.20 0.55 -27.85
N LEU A 642 24.91 0.59 -27.48
CA LEU A 642 23.92 1.46 -28.12
C LEU A 642 24.05 2.93 -27.69
N ASP A 643 23.72 3.84 -28.60
CA ASP A 643 23.52 5.27 -28.33
C ASP A 643 22.10 5.51 -27.80
N ILE A 644 21.94 5.48 -26.47
CA ILE A 644 20.65 5.63 -25.81
C ILE A 644 20.23 7.11 -25.80
N ARG A 645 19.04 7.40 -26.35
CA ARG A 645 18.49 8.76 -26.44
C ARG A 645 17.42 9.06 -25.42
N VAL A 646 16.76 8.01 -24.90
CA VAL A 646 15.67 8.12 -23.95
C VAL A 646 15.85 7.11 -22.84
N ILE A 647 15.82 7.60 -21.60
CA ILE A 647 15.80 6.75 -20.39
C ILE A 647 14.51 7.06 -19.64
N ILE A 648 13.66 6.06 -19.42
CA ILE A 648 12.42 6.20 -18.65
C ILE A 648 12.37 5.17 -17.53
N GLY A 649 11.57 5.38 -16.49
CA GLY A 649 11.34 4.35 -15.48
C GLY A 649 11.00 4.84 -14.08
N ASN A 650 10.91 3.89 -13.17
CA ASN A 650 10.77 4.12 -11.73
C ASN A 650 11.94 3.43 -10.99
N PRO A 651 13.07 4.12 -10.77
CA PRO A 651 14.23 3.52 -10.13
C PRO A 651 13.96 3.11 -8.67
N PRO A 652 14.71 2.15 -8.10
CA PRO A 652 14.51 1.70 -6.72
C PRO A 652 14.86 2.78 -5.68
N TYR A 653 14.15 2.80 -4.55
CA TYR A 653 14.38 3.75 -3.45
C TYR A 653 14.97 3.02 -2.23
N SER A 654 16.28 3.17 -1.97
CA SER A 654 16.92 2.59 -0.80
C SER A 654 18.16 3.38 -0.40
N ALA A 655 18.08 4.07 0.74
CA ALA A 655 19.22 4.71 1.38
C ALA A 655 20.09 3.74 2.21
N GLY A 656 19.69 2.46 2.30
CA GLY A 656 20.32 1.42 3.11
C GLY A 656 19.34 0.69 4.03
N GLN A 657 19.86 -0.26 4.82
CA GLN A 657 19.11 -0.99 5.86
C GLN A 657 18.63 -0.07 7.00
N GLU A 658 17.48 -0.40 7.61
CA GLU A 658 16.94 0.36 8.75
C GLU A 658 17.72 0.08 10.04
N SER A 659 18.18 -1.16 10.19
CA SER A 659 18.97 -1.65 11.32
C SER A 659 20.17 -2.47 10.86
N ALA A 660 21.23 -2.52 11.68
CA ALA A 660 22.33 -3.45 11.43
C ALA A 660 21.91 -4.91 11.61
N ASN A 661 20.81 -5.16 12.30
CA ASN A 661 20.24 -6.50 12.45
C ASN A 661 19.61 -7.02 11.15
N ASP A 662 19.27 -6.13 10.19
CA ASP A 662 18.63 -6.54 8.94
C ASP A 662 19.62 -7.29 8.02
N ASN A 663 20.93 -7.05 8.21
CA ASN A 663 22.02 -7.57 7.41
C ASN A 663 21.79 -7.43 5.88
N ASN A 664 21.26 -6.27 5.48
CA ASN A 664 20.82 -5.97 4.12
C ASN A 664 21.42 -4.63 3.64
N GLN A 665 22.73 -4.48 3.79
CA GLN A 665 23.42 -3.27 3.34
C GLN A 665 23.34 -3.13 1.82
N ASN A 666 23.20 -1.88 1.35
CA ASN A 666 23.26 -1.60 -0.07
C ASN A 666 24.58 -2.10 -0.67
N VAL A 667 24.47 -2.69 -1.85
CA VAL A 667 25.61 -3.03 -2.71
C VAL A 667 26.43 -1.76 -3.00
N LYS A 668 27.75 -1.94 -3.07
CA LYS A 668 28.69 -0.90 -3.47
C LYS A 668 29.01 -1.03 -4.94
N TYR A 669 29.00 0.09 -5.65
CA TYR A 669 29.32 0.18 -7.07
C TYR A 669 30.51 1.15 -7.20
N PRO A 670 31.77 0.69 -7.11
CA PRO A 670 32.93 1.55 -6.95
C PRO A 670 33.07 2.68 -7.97
N GLN A 671 32.81 2.44 -9.26
CA GLN A 671 32.90 3.43 -10.31
C GLN A 671 31.72 4.42 -10.23
N LEU A 672 30.48 3.93 -10.11
CA LEU A 672 29.30 4.78 -9.99
C LEU A 672 29.33 5.63 -8.70
N ASP A 673 29.71 5.03 -7.57
CA ASP A 673 29.86 5.71 -6.29
C ASP A 673 31.00 6.74 -6.35
N LYS A 674 32.06 6.47 -7.12
CA LYS A 674 33.10 7.47 -7.41
C LYS A 674 32.56 8.62 -8.24
N ARG A 675 31.73 8.37 -9.25
CA ARG A 675 31.06 9.44 -10.03
C ARG A 675 30.20 10.34 -9.14
N ILE A 676 29.46 9.78 -8.18
CA ILE A 676 28.75 10.55 -7.15
C ILE A 676 29.73 11.33 -6.26
N ALA A 677 30.85 10.72 -5.86
CA ALA A 677 31.87 11.36 -5.04
C ALA A 677 32.48 12.59 -5.72
N ASP A 678 32.84 12.45 -7.00
CA ASP A 678 33.48 13.48 -7.83
C ASP A 678 32.50 14.58 -8.30
N THR A 679 31.18 14.35 -8.18
CA THR A 679 30.13 15.31 -8.57
C THR A 679 29.32 15.76 -7.35
N TYR A 680 28.23 15.07 -7.04
CA TYR A 680 27.24 15.49 -6.04
C TYR A 680 27.87 15.67 -4.65
N ALA A 681 28.72 14.74 -4.24
CA ALA A 681 29.33 14.77 -2.92
C ALA A 681 30.48 15.80 -2.82
N ALA A 682 31.12 16.15 -3.94
CA ALA A 682 32.18 17.17 -3.96
C ALA A 682 31.62 18.57 -3.69
N TYR A 683 30.41 18.86 -4.18
CA TYR A 683 29.79 20.18 -4.07
C TYR A 683 28.83 20.38 -2.90
N THR A 684 28.46 19.32 -2.17
CA THR A 684 27.61 19.46 -0.98
C THR A 684 28.38 20.05 0.21
N SER A 685 27.74 20.99 0.91
CA SER A 685 28.20 21.55 2.19
C SER A 685 27.92 20.64 3.40
N ALA A 686 27.10 19.59 3.21
CA ALA A 686 26.69 18.68 4.27
C ALA A 686 27.85 17.79 4.76
N THR A 687 27.93 17.62 6.08
CA THR A 687 28.94 16.74 6.70
C THR A 687 28.59 15.26 6.50
N ASN A 688 27.30 14.90 6.60
CA ASN A 688 26.83 13.54 6.34
C ASN A 688 26.35 13.44 4.89
N LYS A 689 27.06 12.65 4.09
CA LYS A 689 26.82 12.50 2.64
C LYS A 689 26.17 11.16 2.28
N ASN A 690 25.83 10.33 3.27
CA ASN A 690 25.31 8.97 3.02
C ASN A 690 24.04 8.97 2.17
N ALA A 691 23.16 9.96 2.36
CA ALA A 691 21.91 10.07 1.61
C ALA A 691 22.12 10.27 0.09
N LEU A 692 23.29 10.75 -0.34
CA LEU A 692 23.63 10.89 -1.77
C LEU A 692 23.87 9.55 -2.48
N TYR A 693 24.03 8.46 -1.73
CA TYR A 693 24.25 7.12 -2.26
C TYR A 693 22.98 6.25 -2.21
N ASP A 694 21.81 6.88 -2.06
CA ASP A 694 20.52 6.21 -2.24
C ASP A 694 20.39 5.70 -3.69
N SER A 695 19.81 4.53 -3.87
CA SER A 695 19.65 3.88 -5.18
C SER A 695 18.98 4.76 -6.24
N TYR A 696 18.04 5.65 -5.89
CA TYR A 696 17.44 6.54 -6.88
C TYR A 696 18.38 7.67 -7.31
N ILE A 697 19.31 8.10 -6.44
CA ILE A 697 20.35 9.09 -6.81
C ILE A 697 21.43 8.42 -7.66
N ARG A 698 21.78 7.18 -7.36
CA ARG A 698 22.60 6.32 -8.23
C ARG A 698 21.97 6.17 -9.61
N ALA A 699 20.66 5.95 -9.69
CA ALA A 699 19.93 5.92 -10.96
C ALA A 699 19.99 7.25 -11.72
N ILE A 700 19.83 8.40 -11.05
CA ILE A 700 19.98 9.72 -11.67
C ILE A 700 21.40 9.90 -12.21
N ARG A 701 22.44 9.57 -11.42
CA ARG A 701 23.84 9.67 -11.85
C ARG A 701 24.15 8.75 -13.03
N TRP A 702 23.74 7.49 -12.94
CA TRP A 702 23.90 6.50 -13.99
C TRP A 702 23.21 6.94 -15.27
N ALA A 703 21.96 7.40 -15.20
CA ALA A 703 21.21 7.85 -16.36
C ALA A 703 21.84 9.10 -17.00
N SER A 704 22.31 10.06 -16.19
CA SER A 704 23.01 11.25 -16.68
C SER A 704 24.32 10.87 -17.40
N ASP A 705 25.06 9.89 -16.88
CA ASP A 705 26.28 9.41 -17.53
C ASP A 705 25.97 8.56 -18.79
N ARG A 706 24.91 7.72 -18.75
CA ARG A 706 24.54 6.81 -19.85
C ARG A 706 23.99 7.51 -21.08
N ILE A 707 23.27 8.62 -20.89
CA ILE A 707 22.68 9.41 -21.98
C ILE A 707 23.70 10.32 -22.68
N GLY A 708 24.89 10.48 -22.10
CA GLY A 708 25.95 11.34 -22.64
C GLY A 708 25.52 12.81 -22.73
N GLU A 709 25.70 13.40 -23.91
CA GLU A 709 25.51 14.84 -24.16
C GLU A 709 24.12 15.21 -24.69
N LYS A 710 23.36 14.25 -25.23
CA LYS A 710 22.08 14.53 -25.92
C LYS A 710 21.04 13.45 -25.66
N GLY A 711 19.93 13.84 -25.02
CA GLY A 711 18.75 12.99 -24.83
C GLY A 711 17.82 13.49 -23.74
N VAL A 712 16.82 12.68 -23.40
CA VAL A 712 15.81 12.95 -22.35
C VAL A 712 15.76 11.81 -21.33
N ILE A 713 15.75 12.18 -20.05
CA ILE A 713 15.51 11.25 -18.92
C ILE A 713 14.14 11.57 -18.32
N GLY A 714 13.28 10.58 -18.18
CA GLY A 714 11.95 10.71 -17.56
C GLY A 714 11.77 9.73 -16.41
N PHE A 715 11.83 10.21 -15.17
CA PHE A 715 11.70 9.36 -13.98
C PHE A 715 10.57 9.77 -13.07
N VAL A 716 10.07 8.80 -12.29
CA VAL A 716 9.37 9.04 -11.03
C VAL A 716 10.26 8.58 -9.88
N THR A 717 10.61 9.49 -8.97
CA THR A 717 11.55 9.20 -7.87
C THR A 717 11.07 9.72 -6.52
N ASN A 718 11.77 9.34 -5.46
CA ASN A 718 11.75 10.11 -4.23
C ASN A 718 12.14 11.57 -4.53
N GLY A 719 11.31 12.53 -4.12
CA GLY A 719 11.48 13.96 -4.35
C GLY A 719 12.29 14.69 -3.29
N SER A 720 12.86 13.99 -2.29
CA SER A 720 13.55 14.63 -1.16
C SER A 720 14.75 15.49 -1.58
N TYR A 721 15.40 15.19 -2.71
CA TYR A 721 16.56 15.95 -3.18
C TYR A 721 16.25 17.38 -3.62
N ILE A 722 14.97 17.72 -3.86
CA ILE A 722 14.54 19.06 -4.29
C ILE A 722 14.78 20.10 -3.19
N ASP A 723 14.72 19.70 -1.91
CA ASP A 723 14.84 20.64 -0.78
C ASP A 723 15.65 20.07 0.41
N SER A 724 16.38 18.97 0.21
CA SER A 724 17.27 18.40 1.24
C SER A 724 18.58 19.18 1.36
N ASN A 725 19.05 19.40 2.59
CA ASN A 725 20.37 19.97 2.88
C ASN A 725 21.54 19.16 2.33
N SER A 726 21.40 17.84 2.20
CA SER A 726 22.49 16.98 1.72
C SER A 726 22.58 16.89 0.20
N ALA A 727 21.60 17.47 -0.51
CA ALA A 727 21.44 17.35 -1.96
C ALA A 727 21.69 18.68 -2.69
N ASP A 728 22.20 19.71 -2.00
CA ASP A 728 22.69 20.97 -2.57
C ASP A 728 23.71 20.73 -3.70
N GLY A 729 24.66 19.83 -3.48
CA GLY A 729 25.63 19.44 -4.51
C GLY A 729 25.00 18.70 -5.71
N LEU A 730 23.99 17.87 -5.48
CA LEU A 730 23.22 17.22 -6.55
C LEU A 730 22.44 18.26 -7.37
N ARG A 731 21.73 19.17 -6.70
CA ARG A 731 20.98 20.25 -7.36
C ARG A 731 21.88 21.11 -8.24
N LYS A 732 23.04 21.50 -7.71
CA LYS A 732 24.05 22.23 -8.48
C LYS A 732 24.45 21.49 -9.77
N CYS A 733 24.87 20.23 -9.65
CA CYS A 733 25.27 19.44 -10.82
C CYS A 733 24.14 19.28 -11.84
N LEU A 734 22.90 19.07 -11.40
CA LEU A 734 21.76 18.96 -12.31
C LEU A 734 21.54 20.26 -13.10
N THR A 735 21.66 21.42 -12.46
CA THR A 735 21.56 22.72 -13.13
C THR A 735 22.70 22.95 -14.14
N GLU A 736 23.90 22.46 -13.87
CA GLU A 736 25.05 22.60 -14.79
C GLU A 736 25.01 21.61 -15.96
N GLU A 737 24.60 20.36 -15.70
CA GLU A 737 24.65 19.27 -16.69
C GLU A 737 23.47 19.25 -17.68
N PHE A 738 22.32 19.80 -17.29
CA PHE A 738 21.08 19.72 -18.07
C PHE A 738 20.68 21.10 -18.59
N SER A 739 20.09 21.14 -19.79
CA SER A 739 19.59 22.39 -20.38
C SER A 739 18.25 22.81 -19.76
N SER A 740 17.32 21.85 -19.66
CA SER A 740 15.98 22.04 -19.11
C SER A 740 15.64 20.94 -18.10
N LEU A 741 15.03 21.31 -16.98
CA LEU A 741 14.64 20.42 -15.89
C LEU A 741 13.18 20.68 -15.51
N TYR A 742 12.30 19.70 -15.73
CA TYR A 742 10.90 19.79 -15.33
C TYR A 742 10.64 18.91 -14.11
N PHE A 743 10.11 19.49 -13.04
CA PHE A 743 9.74 18.79 -11.81
C PHE A 743 8.25 18.97 -11.52
N PHE A 744 7.49 17.89 -11.66
CA PHE A 744 6.10 17.82 -11.22
C PHE A 744 6.03 17.13 -9.85
N HIS A 745 5.94 17.94 -8.80
CA HIS A 745 6.01 17.49 -7.42
C HIS A 745 4.65 16.97 -6.94
N LEU A 746 4.55 15.64 -6.77
CA LEU A 746 3.32 14.94 -6.40
C LEU A 746 3.12 14.84 -4.88
N ARG A 747 4.06 15.36 -4.08
CA ARG A 747 4.01 15.36 -2.61
C ARG A 747 3.87 13.94 -2.04
N GLY A 748 3.15 13.79 -0.92
CA GLY A 748 2.85 12.49 -0.31
C GLY A 748 3.84 12.06 0.79
N ASN A 749 4.63 12.99 1.33
CA ASN A 749 5.58 12.67 2.41
C ASN A 749 4.88 12.33 3.74
N GLN A 750 4.69 11.04 3.99
CA GLN A 750 4.08 10.51 5.22
C GLN A 750 5.13 10.08 6.25
N ARG A 751 6.38 10.55 6.14
CA ARG A 751 7.33 10.60 7.26
C ARG A 751 7.12 11.84 8.14
N THR A 752 6.34 12.81 7.65
CA THR A 752 5.86 13.97 8.41
C THR A 752 4.65 13.59 9.30
N SER A 753 4.22 14.51 10.16
CA SER A 753 3.08 14.34 11.06
C SER A 753 2.26 15.62 11.20
N GLY A 754 1.04 15.52 11.72
CA GLY A 754 0.19 16.68 11.99
C GLY A 754 -0.25 17.40 10.72
N GLU A 755 -0.22 18.73 10.72
CA GLU A 755 -0.73 19.55 9.62
C GLU A 755 0.07 19.38 8.32
N LYS A 756 1.40 19.24 8.41
CA LYS A 756 2.23 19.00 7.22
C LYS A 756 1.87 17.69 6.52
N SER A 757 1.65 16.62 7.28
CA SER A 757 1.20 15.32 6.73
C SER A 757 -0.17 15.41 6.06
N ARG A 758 -1.06 16.28 6.55
CA ARG A 758 -2.37 16.55 5.92
C ARG A 758 -2.21 17.31 4.61
N GLN A 759 -1.36 18.34 4.58
CA GLN A 759 -1.04 19.07 3.36
C GLN A 759 -0.44 18.13 2.30
N GLU A 760 0.55 17.32 2.69
CA GLU A 760 1.19 16.32 1.81
C GLU A 760 0.18 15.38 1.14
N GLY A 761 -0.94 15.08 1.80
CA GLY A 761 -2.05 14.32 1.23
C GLY A 761 -1.74 12.85 0.97
N GLY A 762 -2.45 12.26 0.01
CA GLY A 762 -2.35 10.86 -0.37
C GLY A 762 -0.99 10.49 -0.97
N LYS A 763 -0.53 9.27 -0.68
CA LYS A 763 0.72 8.69 -1.21
C LYS A 763 0.46 8.09 -2.60
N ILE A 764 1.23 8.48 -3.61
CA ILE A 764 1.10 7.97 -5.00
C ILE A 764 1.20 6.45 -5.05
N PHE A 765 2.17 5.88 -4.32
CA PHE A 765 2.42 4.43 -4.25
C PHE A 765 1.71 3.73 -3.07
N GLY A 766 0.70 4.34 -2.46
CA GLY A 766 -0.05 3.71 -1.37
C GLY A 766 0.83 3.26 -0.19
N SER A 767 0.82 1.97 0.17
CA SER A 767 1.70 1.41 1.21
C SER A 767 3.14 1.17 0.73
N GLY A 768 3.42 1.19 -0.58
CA GLY A 768 4.74 0.92 -1.15
C GLY A 768 5.79 1.99 -0.87
N SER A 769 5.40 3.25 -0.65
CA SER A 769 6.33 4.31 -0.26
C SER A 769 5.68 5.37 0.62
N ARG A 770 6.44 5.89 1.59
CA ARG A 770 6.07 7.06 2.43
C ARG A 770 6.85 8.33 2.06
N ALA A 771 7.71 8.27 1.04
CA ALA A 771 8.52 9.39 0.58
C ALA A 771 7.66 10.43 -0.17
N PRO A 772 8.09 11.71 -0.24
CA PRO A 772 7.58 12.61 -1.26
C PRO A 772 7.92 12.05 -2.63
N ILE A 773 7.01 12.16 -3.60
CA ILE A 773 7.21 11.68 -4.97
C ILE A 773 7.28 12.86 -5.92
N VAL A 774 8.19 12.80 -6.89
CA VAL A 774 8.30 13.77 -7.98
C VAL A 774 8.42 13.03 -9.31
N ILE A 775 7.77 13.56 -10.35
CA ILE A 775 8.07 13.22 -11.74
C ILE A 775 9.10 14.23 -12.25
N SER A 776 10.24 13.76 -12.76
CA SER A 776 11.31 14.59 -13.31
C SER A 776 11.54 14.27 -14.79
N ILE A 777 11.52 15.30 -15.64
CA ILE A 777 11.98 15.23 -17.03
C ILE A 777 13.24 16.08 -17.16
N LEU A 778 14.37 15.44 -17.42
CA LEU A 778 15.69 16.06 -17.48
C LEU A 778 16.21 16.01 -18.93
N VAL A 779 16.61 17.15 -19.48
CA VAL A 779 16.98 17.29 -20.89
C VAL A 779 18.45 17.69 -21.01
N LYS A 780 19.21 16.95 -21.82
CA LYS A 780 20.52 17.40 -22.29
C LYS A 780 20.42 17.75 -23.77
N ASN A 781 20.63 19.01 -24.10
CA ASN A 781 20.65 19.49 -25.47
C ASN A 781 21.85 20.42 -25.68
N PRO A 782 22.90 20.00 -26.40
CA PRO A 782 24.09 20.82 -26.56
C PRO A 782 23.88 21.99 -27.54
N ASN A 783 22.74 22.04 -28.23
CA ASN A 783 22.44 23.05 -29.25
C ASN A 783 21.68 24.25 -28.71
N VAL A 784 21.23 24.24 -27.45
CA VAL A 784 20.52 25.37 -26.83
C VAL A 784 21.47 26.24 -26.03
N GLN A 785 21.23 27.55 -26.03
CA GLN A 785 22.07 28.49 -25.28
C GLN A 785 21.70 28.59 -23.80
N ALA A 786 20.42 28.41 -23.47
CA ALA A 786 19.95 28.44 -22.09
C ALA A 786 20.21 27.09 -21.42
N HIS A 787 20.95 27.11 -20.31
CA HIS A 787 21.22 25.94 -19.48
C HIS A 787 20.57 26.08 -18.10
N GLY A 788 20.34 24.96 -17.43
CA GLY A 788 19.86 24.92 -16.05
C GLY A 788 18.46 25.51 -15.84
N GLN A 789 17.58 25.50 -16.84
CA GLN A 789 16.24 26.06 -16.71
C GLN A 789 15.33 25.13 -15.89
N ILE A 790 14.95 25.55 -14.67
CA ILE A 790 14.16 24.72 -13.75
C ILE A 790 12.70 25.12 -13.76
N TYR A 791 11.84 24.23 -14.24
CA TYR A 791 10.39 24.36 -14.25
C TYR A 791 9.80 23.49 -13.15
N PHE A 792 9.22 24.11 -12.13
CA PHE A 792 8.62 23.43 -10.98
C PHE A 792 7.09 23.58 -10.98
N HIS A 793 6.37 22.51 -10.68
CA HIS A 793 4.93 22.55 -10.45
C HIS A 793 4.57 21.68 -9.25
N ASP A 794 3.88 22.24 -8.25
CA ASP A 794 3.30 21.50 -7.13
C ASP A 794 1.86 21.09 -7.45
N ILE A 795 1.54 19.81 -7.26
CA ILE A 795 0.19 19.28 -7.48
C ILE A 795 -0.88 19.90 -6.56
N GLY A 796 -0.48 20.38 -5.38
CA GLY A 796 -1.32 21.07 -4.40
C GLY A 796 -1.50 20.33 -3.06
N ASP A 797 -1.99 21.08 -2.06
CA ASP A 797 -2.23 20.62 -0.70
C ASP A 797 -3.53 19.80 -0.55
N TYR A 798 -3.54 18.89 0.44
CA TYR A 798 -4.72 18.16 0.93
C TYR A 798 -5.39 17.20 -0.06
N LEU A 799 -4.75 16.92 -1.18
CA LEU A 799 -5.28 16.00 -2.18
C LEU A 799 -5.11 14.54 -1.76
N SER A 800 -6.17 13.75 -1.91
CA SER A 800 -6.12 12.29 -1.83
C SER A 800 -5.25 11.70 -2.94
N ARG A 801 -4.98 10.39 -2.88
CA ARG A 801 -4.18 9.72 -3.92
C ARG A 801 -4.93 9.77 -5.26
N GLU A 802 -6.23 9.51 -5.22
CA GLU A 802 -7.11 9.43 -6.37
C GLU A 802 -7.22 10.80 -7.07
N GLU A 803 -7.42 11.88 -6.31
CA GLU A 803 -7.45 13.25 -6.87
C GLU A 803 -6.11 13.66 -7.51
N LYS A 804 -4.98 13.17 -6.96
CA LYS A 804 -3.66 13.41 -7.57
C LYS A 804 -3.52 12.68 -8.89
N LEU A 805 -3.90 11.41 -8.95
CA LEU A 805 -3.82 10.61 -10.19
C LEU A 805 -4.77 11.16 -11.27
N GLU A 806 -5.96 11.62 -10.89
CA GLU A 806 -6.89 12.30 -11.79
C GLU A 806 -6.26 13.55 -12.40
N LYS A 807 -5.65 14.42 -11.59
CA LYS A 807 -4.92 15.60 -12.10
C LYS A 807 -3.75 15.24 -13.03
N VAL A 808 -2.97 14.21 -12.69
CA VAL A 808 -1.87 13.75 -13.55
C VAL A 808 -2.41 13.31 -14.91
N SER A 809 -3.52 12.57 -14.92
CA SER A 809 -4.21 12.15 -16.14
C SER A 809 -4.78 13.35 -16.93
N GLU A 810 -5.42 14.32 -16.26
CA GLU A 810 -5.95 15.54 -16.88
C GLU A 810 -4.85 16.38 -17.55
N PHE A 811 -3.67 16.49 -16.92
CA PHE A 811 -2.54 17.17 -17.53
C PHE A 811 -1.99 16.42 -18.74
N ASN A 812 -2.01 15.07 -18.72
CA ASN A 812 -1.54 14.17 -19.77
C ASN A 812 -0.03 14.26 -20.10
N SER A 813 0.58 15.44 -20.09
CA SER A 813 2.02 15.66 -20.28
C SER A 813 2.45 17.03 -19.73
N VAL A 814 3.75 17.33 -19.80
CA VAL A 814 4.30 18.66 -19.50
C VAL A 814 3.61 19.79 -20.27
N ASN A 815 3.09 19.52 -21.48
CA ASN A 815 2.33 20.50 -22.25
C ASN A 815 0.97 20.84 -21.63
N GLY A 816 0.33 19.90 -20.91
CA GLY A 816 -0.90 20.21 -20.17
C GLY A 816 -0.67 21.21 -19.06
N ILE A 817 0.44 21.07 -18.32
CA ILE A 817 0.85 22.04 -17.30
C ILE A 817 1.21 23.39 -17.96
N THR A 818 1.90 23.37 -19.10
CA THR A 818 2.21 24.59 -19.87
C THR A 818 0.94 25.32 -20.34
N LYS A 819 -0.07 24.59 -20.83
CA LYS A 819 -1.34 25.18 -21.31
C LYS A 819 -2.09 25.97 -20.24
N ILE A 820 -1.96 25.58 -18.97
CA ILE A 820 -2.59 26.31 -17.85
C ILE A 820 -1.64 27.33 -17.21
N ASN A 821 -0.46 27.57 -17.79
CA ASN A 821 0.62 28.37 -17.21
C ASN A 821 0.97 27.92 -15.78
N GLY A 822 1.03 26.61 -15.55
CA GLY A 822 1.24 26.02 -14.23
C GLY A 822 2.69 25.97 -13.77
N TRP A 823 3.66 26.16 -14.68
CA TRP A 823 5.08 26.10 -14.36
C TRP A 823 5.55 27.36 -13.62
N GLN A 824 6.22 27.15 -12.50
CA GLN A 824 7.01 28.15 -11.81
C GLN A 824 8.47 28.00 -12.23
N LEU A 825 9.06 29.06 -12.78
CA LEU A 825 10.50 29.09 -13.04
C LEU A 825 11.24 29.32 -11.71
N ILE A 826 12.24 28.48 -11.45
CA ILE A 826 13.06 28.54 -10.25
C ILE A 826 14.48 28.96 -10.63
N GLU A 827 14.98 29.98 -9.95
CA GLU A 827 16.39 30.38 -9.99
C GLU A 827 17.06 29.88 -8.70
N PRO A 828 18.07 29.00 -8.76
CA PRO A 828 18.79 28.56 -7.57
C PRO A 828 19.45 29.74 -6.85
N ASP A 829 19.41 29.74 -5.52
CA ASP A 829 20.17 30.72 -4.73
C ASP A 829 21.67 30.33 -4.61
N GLU A 830 22.45 31.13 -3.88
CA GLU A 830 23.88 30.87 -3.67
C GLU A 830 24.18 29.58 -2.89
N HIS A 831 23.19 29.04 -2.17
CA HIS A 831 23.26 27.75 -1.48
C HIS A 831 22.80 26.59 -2.36
N ASN A 832 22.43 26.85 -3.61
CA ASN A 832 21.81 25.92 -4.54
C ASN A 832 20.46 25.41 -4.05
N ASP A 833 19.74 26.18 -3.24
CA ASP A 833 18.38 25.87 -2.82
C ASP A 833 17.39 26.29 -3.93
N TRP A 834 16.52 25.36 -4.32
CA TRP A 834 15.48 25.58 -5.33
C TRP A 834 14.18 26.07 -4.70
N LEU A 835 13.81 25.52 -3.55
CA LEU A 835 12.63 25.89 -2.77
C LEU A 835 13.07 26.36 -1.38
N ASN A 836 12.18 27.10 -0.69
CA ASN A 836 12.41 27.54 0.69
C ASN A 836 13.79 28.22 0.84
N GLN A 837 14.08 29.17 -0.04
CA GLN A 837 15.37 29.85 -0.13
C GLN A 837 15.62 30.69 1.12
N ARG A 838 16.89 30.82 1.48
CA ARG A 838 17.29 31.44 2.75
C ARG A 838 17.29 32.95 2.65
N ASP A 839 17.11 33.62 3.78
CA ASP A 839 17.31 35.07 3.88
C ASP A 839 18.77 35.38 4.23
N GLU A 840 19.49 36.00 3.31
CA GLU A 840 20.90 36.37 3.49
C GLU A 840 21.16 37.30 4.68
N ARG A 841 20.16 38.08 5.12
CA ARG A 841 20.32 38.96 6.29
C ARG A 841 20.56 38.18 7.57
N PHE A 842 20.19 36.90 7.60
CA PHE A 842 20.49 36.00 8.71
C PHE A 842 22.00 35.87 8.95
N ASN A 843 22.80 36.01 7.89
CA ASN A 843 24.26 35.93 7.97
C ASN A 843 24.91 37.09 8.74
N TYR A 844 24.20 38.21 8.97
CA TYR A 844 24.67 39.33 9.77
C TYR A 844 24.63 39.08 11.27
N PHE A 845 23.88 38.07 11.72
CA PHE A 845 23.74 37.75 13.13
C PHE A 845 24.83 36.78 13.59
N ILE A 846 25.19 36.88 14.88
CA ILE A 846 26.20 36.00 15.48
C ILE A 846 25.74 34.54 15.48
N GLU A 847 26.64 33.62 15.14
CA GLU A 847 26.36 32.18 15.15
C GLU A 847 26.18 31.65 16.58
N MET A 848 25.26 30.70 16.78
CA MET A 848 25.20 30.01 18.08
C MET A 848 26.47 29.22 18.37
N GLY A 849 27.05 28.56 17.36
CA GLY A 849 28.24 27.74 17.50
C GLY A 849 28.71 27.16 16.18
N ASN A 850 30.03 27.07 16.01
CA ASN A 850 30.67 26.55 14.81
C ASN A 850 31.76 25.53 15.17
N LYS A 851 31.69 24.34 14.57
CA LYS A 851 32.69 23.27 14.76
C LYS A 851 33.66 23.14 13.58
N LYS A 852 33.36 23.76 12.44
CA LYS A 852 34.16 23.68 11.22
C LYS A 852 35.21 24.77 11.20
N ASP A 853 34.80 25.99 11.50
CA ASP A 853 35.67 27.15 11.62
C ASP A 853 35.88 27.49 13.10
N LYS A 854 37.12 27.35 13.57
CA LYS A 854 37.49 27.62 14.97
C LYS A 854 37.72 29.11 15.24
N ASP A 855 37.91 29.90 14.20
CA ASP A 855 38.11 31.34 14.30
C ASP A 855 36.78 32.11 14.21
N SER A 856 35.68 31.42 13.87
CA SER A 856 34.33 32.00 13.85
C SER A 856 33.91 32.53 15.23
N VAL A 857 33.41 33.76 15.26
CA VAL A 857 32.86 34.39 16.46
C VAL A 857 31.47 33.81 16.74
N CYS A 858 31.36 33.04 17.82
CA CYS A 858 30.14 32.34 18.21
C CYS A 858 29.69 32.65 19.65
N ILE A 859 28.40 32.53 19.93
CA ILE A 859 27.85 32.67 21.29
C ILE A 859 28.37 31.58 22.22
N PHE A 860 28.28 30.31 21.80
CA PHE A 860 28.68 29.17 22.60
C PHE A 860 30.02 28.61 22.12
N SER A 861 30.95 28.46 23.06
CA SER A 861 32.27 27.86 22.84
C SER A 861 32.24 26.34 22.61
N THR A 862 31.17 25.68 23.05
CA THR A 862 30.93 24.25 22.82
C THR A 862 29.44 23.96 22.75
N TYR A 863 29.08 22.90 22.04
CA TYR A 863 27.71 22.39 21.91
C TYR A 863 27.76 20.92 21.53
N SER A 864 26.66 20.18 21.73
CA SER A 864 26.63 18.74 21.46
C SER A 864 25.30 18.29 20.88
N ARG A 865 25.33 17.26 20.04
CA ARG A 865 24.11 16.47 19.78
C ARG A 865 23.76 15.61 20.99
N GLY A 866 22.49 15.23 21.11
CA GLY A 866 22.01 14.26 22.10
C GLY A 866 22.64 12.89 21.97
N GLY A 867 22.54 12.08 23.02
CA GLY A 867 23.05 10.71 23.02
C GLY A 867 22.38 9.87 21.94
N ALA A 868 23.16 9.17 21.11
CA ALA A 868 22.66 8.27 20.08
C ALA A 868 23.05 6.83 20.43
N THR A 869 22.05 5.99 20.69
CA THR A 869 22.32 4.64 21.19
C THR A 869 22.31 3.59 20.09
N SER A 870 21.42 3.75 19.11
CA SER A 870 21.04 2.74 18.10
C SER A 870 20.47 1.45 18.68
N ARG A 871 20.07 1.45 19.96
CA ARG A 871 19.52 0.29 20.68
C ARG A 871 18.63 0.71 21.86
N ASP A 872 17.77 1.70 21.64
CA ASP A 872 17.03 2.37 22.73
C ASP A 872 16.28 1.38 23.64
N ALA A 873 15.67 0.34 23.08
CA ALA A 873 14.96 -0.68 23.86
C ALA A 873 15.84 -1.37 24.94
N TRP A 874 17.15 -1.46 24.70
CA TRP A 874 18.10 -2.12 25.60
C TRP A 874 18.69 -1.17 26.65
N VAL A 875 18.92 0.09 26.28
CA VAL A 875 19.67 1.05 27.11
C VAL A 875 18.81 2.18 27.68
N TYR A 876 17.53 2.26 27.32
CA TYR A 876 16.55 3.11 27.97
C TYR A 876 15.44 2.28 28.62
N ASN A 877 15.09 2.59 29.87
CA ASN A 877 13.90 2.04 30.51
C ASN A 877 13.38 2.96 31.63
N PHE A 878 12.08 2.97 31.86
CA PHE A 878 11.49 3.65 33.00
C PHE A 878 11.85 2.99 34.34
N SER A 879 11.98 1.65 34.38
CA SER A 879 12.50 0.93 35.54
C SER A 879 14.02 0.88 35.51
N ALA A 880 14.65 1.31 36.61
CA ALA A 880 16.10 1.19 36.75
C ALA A 880 16.52 -0.28 36.87
N LYS A 881 15.69 -1.10 37.50
CA LYS A 881 15.92 -2.54 37.65
C LYS A 881 15.90 -3.25 36.31
N LYS A 882 14.85 -3.05 35.50
CA LYS A 882 14.74 -3.68 34.16
C LYS A 882 15.86 -3.20 33.24
N LEU A 883 16.26 -1.94 33.32
CA LEU A 883 17.42 -1.43 32.57
C LEU A 883 18.71 -2.22 32.89
N ILE A 884 18.97 -2.44 34.19
CA ILE A 884 20.15 -3.20 34.63
C ILE A 884 20.11 -4.64 34.12
N GLU A 885 18.95 -5.29 34.22
CA GLU A 885 18.74 -6.66 33.72
C GLU A 885 18.99 -6.73 32.21
N ASN A 886 18.32 -5.89 31.42
CA ASN A 886 18.45 -5.85 29.95
C ASN A 886 19.90 -5.64 29.52
N VAL A 887 20.59 -4.64 30.07
CA VAL A 887 21.98 -4.33 29.69
C VAL A 887 22.92 -5.46 30.11
N SER A 888 22.72 -6.04 31.28
CA SER A 888 23.56 -7.14 31.78
C SER A 888 23.41 -8.38 30.90
N GLU A 889 22.18 -8.76 30.57
CA GLU A 889 21.91 -9.90 29.69
C GLU A 889 22.49 -9.70 28.29
N MET A 890 22.36 -8.49 27.73
CA MET A 890 22.95 -8.15 26.44
C MET A 890 24.47 -8.26 26.46
N ILE A 891 25.14 -7.76 27.51
CA ILE A 891 26.60 -7.86 27.66
C ILE A 891 27.04 -9.32 27.79
N VAL A 892 26.30 -10.12 28.56
CA VAL A 892 26.60 -11.56 28.72
C VAL A 892 26.52 -12.28 27.37
N TYR A 893 25.45 -12.02 26.60
CA TYR A 893 25.29 -12.61 25.28
C TYR A 893 26.34 -12.14 24.28
N TYR A 894 26.65 -10.83 24.25
CA TYR A 894 27.73 -10.28 23.43
C TYR A 894 29.09 -10.94 23.75
N ASN A 895 29.46 -11.02 25.03
CA ASN A 895 30.73 -11.61 25.45
C ASN A 895 30.78 -13.13 25.15
N PHE A 896 29.64 -13.83 25.21
CA PHE A 896 29.56 -15.22 24.77
C PHE A 896 29.94 -15.33 23.29
N GLN A 897 29.35 -14.52 22.41
CA GLN A 897 29.69 -14.54 20.99
C GLN A 897 31.17 -14.18 20.73
N VAL A 898 31.72 -13.18 21.43
CA VAL A 898 33.15 -12.84 21.33
C VAL A 898 34.03 -14.04 21.71
N ASN A 899 33.64 -14.81 22.73
CA ASN A 899 34.39 -16.00 23.14
C ASN A 899 34.26 -17.15 22.12
N GLU A 900 33.13 -17.31 21.43
CA GLU A 900 33.01 -18.26 20.32
C GLU A 900 33.91 -17.84 19.15
N LYS A 901 33.96 -16.55 18.80
CA LYS A 901 34.89 -16.02 17.79
C LYS A 901 36.37 -16.18 18.14
N LYS A 902 36.70 -16.20 19.44
CA LYS A 902 38.07 -16.51 19.89
C LYS A 902 38.44 -17.98 19.68
N LYS A 903 37.46 -18.89 19.68
CA LYS A 903 37.67 -20.32 19.44
C LYS A 903 37.71 -20.64 17.95
N ASP A 904 36.87 -19.96 17.17
CA ASP A 904 36.76 -20.12 15.73
C ASP A 904 36.81 -18.74 15.04
N THR A 905 37.86 -18.48 14.28
CA THR A 905 38.06 -17.21 13.57
C THR A 905 37.03 -16.94 12.48
N GLU A 906 36.39 -18.00 11.97
CA GLU A 906 35.33 -17.92 10.97
C GLU A 906 33.94 -17.72 11.58
N PHE A 907 33.82 -17.76 12.92
CA PHE A 907 32.56 -17.51 13.60
C PHE A 907 32.04 -16.10 13.30
N LYS A 908 30.87 -16.07 12.68
CA LYS A 908 30.09 -14.84 12.44
C LYS A 908 29.16 -14.58 13.61
N GLU A 909 28.83 -13.32 13.83
CA GLU A 909 27.84 -12.94 14.82
C GLU A 909 26.50 -13.61 14.56
N ILE A 910 25.86 -14.05 15.64
CA ILE A 910 24.49 -14.53 15.62
C ILE A 910 23.58 -13.32 15.84
N ILE A 911 22.70 -13.09 14.87
CA ILE A 911 21.69 -12.04 14.92
C ILE A 911 20.45 -12.60 15.61
N ASP A 912 20.28 -12.24 16.89
CA ASP A 912 19.07 -12.51 17.67
C ASP A 912 18.63 -11.20 18.36
N THR A 913 17.62 -10.55 17.79
CA THR A 913 17.11 -9.25 18.25
C THR A 913 16.50 -9.31 19.65
N THR A 914 16.15 -10.51 20.13
CA THR A 914 15.66 -10.74 21.50
C THR A 914 16.78 -10.77 22.53
N ARG A 915 18.03 -10.86 22.10
CA ARG A 915 19.22 -10.97 22.95
C ARG A 915 20.18 -9.80 22.82
N ILE A 916 20.21 -9.17 21.64
CA ILE A 916 21.12 -8.05 21.36
C ILE A 916 20.61 -7.21 20.19
N SER A 917 20.96 -5.93 20.22
CA SER A 917 20.80 -5.03 19.07
C SER A 917 22.16 -4.57 18.58
N TRP A 918 22.55 -5.09 17.42
CA TRP A 918 23.82 -4.79 16.79
C TRP A 918 23.82 -3.39 16.17
N ASN A 919 25.01 -2.79 16.13
CA ASN A 919 25.31 -1.61 15.33
C ASN A 919 26.75 -1.69 14.86
N ARG A 920 27.15 -0.79 13.95
CA ARG A 920 28.52 -0.76 13.40
C ARG A 920 29.60 -0.71 14.50
N SER A 921 29.39 0.09 15.55
CA SER A 921 30.37 0.21 16.64
C SER A 921 30.56 -1.11 17.39
N LEU A 922 29.47 -1.82 17.71
CA LEU A 922 29.53 -3.06 18.46
C LEU A 922 30.08 -4.22 17.62
N LEU A 923 29.76 -4.26 16.32
CA LEU A 923 30.37 -5.20 15.36
C LEU A 923 31.88 -4.97 15.24
N ASN A 924 32.34 -3.72 15.23
CA ASN A 924 33.76 -3.41 15.24
C ASN A 924 34.46 -3.89 16.52
N ASP A 925 33.83 -3.74 17.68
CA ASP A 925 34.38 -4.23 18.95
C ASP A 925 34.38 -5.77 18.99
N PHE A 926 33.35 -6.42 18.44
CA PHE A 926 33.26 -7.87 18.28
C PHE A 926 34.40 -8.41 17.41
N ASN A 927 34.63 -7.78 16.25
CA ASN A 927 35.72 -8.13 15.34
C ASN A 927 37.11 -7.91 15.94
N LYS A 928 37.23 -6.99 16.91
CA LYS A 928 38.46 -6.77 17.69
C LYS A 928 38.57 -7.66 18.93
N LEU A 929 37.66 -8.63 19.09
CA LEU A 929 37.61 -9.58 20.22
C LEU A 929 37.52 -8.88 21.59
N LYS A 930 36.92 -7.69 21.63
CA LYS A 930 36.83 -6.85 22.81
C LYS A 930 35.60 -7.21 23.63
N ASN A 931 35.82 -7.62 24.88
CA ASN A 931 34.75 -7.86 25.85
C ASN A 931 34.26 -6.55 26.48
N HIS A 932 33.02 -6.57 26.96
CA HIS A 932 32.40 -5.48 27.69
C HIS A 932 32.01 -5.90 29.12
N SER A 933 31.88 -4.93 30.01
CA SER A 933 31.45 -5.13 31.39
C SER A 933 30.40 -4.10 31.77
N PHE A 934 29.47 -4.49 32.64
CA PHE A 934 28.50 -3.58 33.21
C PHE A 934 29.17 -2.62 34.20
N ASP A 935 28.85 -1.34 34.13
CA ASP A 935 29.27 -0.31 35.09
C ASP A 935 28.06 0.47 35.59
N LYS A 936 27.76 0.35 36.89
CA LYS A 936 26.64 1.04 37.53
C LYS A 936 26.75 2.57 37.45
N ASN A 937 27.96 3.12 37.33
CA ASN A 937 28.17 4.57 37.21
C ASN A 937 27.79 5.10 35.83
N CYS A 938 27.46 4.22 34.89
CA CYS A 938 26.91 4.56 33.59
C CYS A 938 25.38 4.71 33.60
N ILE A 939 24.69 4.62 34.74
CA ILE A 939 23.24 4.87 34.83
C ILE A 939 22.97 6.36 35.05
N TYR A 940 22.30 6.99 34.09
CA TYR A 940 21.96 8.42 34.09
C TYR A 940 20.45 8.59 34.01
N LYS A 941 19.95 9.71 34.54
CA LYS A 941 18.64 10.22 34.12
C LYS A 941 18.80 10.91 32.77
N SER A 942 17.83 10.75 31.89
CA SER A 942 17.86 11.30 30.54
C SER A 942 16.48 11.82 30.13
N VAL A 943 16.45 12.88 29.32
CA VAL A 943 15.23 13.35 28.67
C VAL A 943 15.13 12.64 27.32
N TYR A 944 14.35 11.56 27.27
CA TYR A 944 14.22 10.76 26.06
C TYR A 944 13.37 11.46 25.00
N ARG A 945 12.24 12.07 25.40
CA ARG A 945 11.37 12.89 24.53
C ARG A 945 10.91 14.13 25.30
N PRO A 946 10.33 15.16 24.65
CA PRO A 946 9.83 16.33 25.37
C PRO A 946 8.91 15.93 26.52
N PHE A 947 9.17 16.48 27.72
CA PHE A 947 8.43 16.19 28.96
C PHE A 947 8.42 14.71 29.37
N ASN A 948 9.48 13.96 29.02
CA ASN A 948 9.62 12.55 29.34
C ASN A 948 11.05 12.22 29.82
N LYS A 949 11.20 12.04 31.13
CA LYS A 949 12.42 11.50 31.75
C LYS A 949 12.36 9.97 31.85
N SER A 950 13.52 9.33 31.68
CA SER A 950 13.72 7.89 31.87
C SER A 950 15.15 7.60 32.32
N ASN A 951 15.44 6.34 32.67
CA ASN A 951 16.81 5.89 32.94
C ASN A 951 17.51 5.53 31.63
N LEU A 952 18.79 5.89 31.53
CA LEU A 952 19.68 5.63 30.41
C LEU A 952 20.95 4.93 30.91
N TYR A 953 21.36 3.86 30.25
CA TYR A 953 22.73 3.34 30.36
C TYR A 953 23.64 4.07 29.37
N PHE A 954 24.31 5.12 29.85
CA PHE A 954 25.17 6.01 29.08
C PHE A 954 26.64 5.56 29.13
N SER A 955 27.06 4.80 28.12
CA SER A 955 28.40 4.27 27.99
C SER A 955 28.89 4.35 26.54
N ARG A 956 30.14 4.80 26.35
CA ARG A 956 30.80 4.83 25.03
C ARG A 956 30.91 3.43 24.39
N ALA A 957 30.86 2.35 25.16
CA ALA A 957 30.89 0.99 24.62
C ALA A 957 29.53 0.57 24.03
N LEU A 958 28.42 0.97 24.66
CA LEU A 958 27.08 0.50 24.32
C LEU A 958 26.16 1.56 23.70
N ASN A 959 26.65 2.78 23.47
CA ASN A 959 25.97 3.79 22.67
C ASN A 959 26.77 4.06 21.40
N ASP A 960 26.10 4.16 20.25
CA ASP A 960 26.73 4.43 18.96
C ASP A 960 27.56 5.73 18.98
N MET A 961 26.97 6.82 19.47
CA MET A 961 27.65 8.12 19.59
C MET A 961 27.24 8.83 20.88
N VAL A 962 28.23 9.10 21.74
CA VAL A 962 28.07 9.92 22.95
C VAL A 962 28.34 11.42 22.71
N TYR A 963 28.85 11.77 21.52
CA TYR A 963 29.25 13.13 21.12
C TYR A 963 30.07 13.86 22.21
N GLN A 964 29.73 15.13 22.50
CA GLN A 964 30.36 15.91 23.55
C GLN A 964 29.56 15.85 24.86
N MET A 965 28.50 15.04 24.97
CA MET A 965 27.71 14.92 26.20
C MET A 965 28.56 14.60 27.44
N PRO A 966 29.66 13.82 27.39
CA PRO A 966 30.55 13.66 28.54
C PRO A 966 31.28 14.93 29.02
N GLN A 967 31.37 15.99 28.21
CA GLN A 967 31.86 17.31 28.64
C GLN A 967 30.75 18.17 29.26
N LEU A 968 29.49 17.88 28.93
CA LEU A 968 28.32 18.62 29.45
C LEU A 968 27.79 17.97 30.73
N PHE A 969 27.83 16.64 30.80
CA PHE A 969 27.38 15.78 31.89
C PHE A 969 28.44 14.67 32.13
N PRO A 970 29.58 14.97 32.77
CA PRO A 970 30.65 14.00 33.00
C PRO A 970 30.30 12.86 33.97
N THR A 971 29.32 13.08 34.85
CA THR A 971 28.82 12.11 35.84
C THR A 971 27.29 12.17 35.91
N ALA A 972 26.64 11.14 36.47
CA ALA A 972 25.19 11.08 36.60
C ALA A 972 24.59 12.22 37.45
N ASP A 973 25.37 12.78 38.36
CA ASP A 973 24.99 13.88 39.26
C ASP A 973 25.44 15.26 38.76
N SER A 974 25.89 15.37 37.51
CA SER A 974 26.33 16.65 36.94
C SER A 974 25.15 17.61 36.75
N ASP A 975 25.27 18.82 37.29
CA ASP A 975 24.26 19.87 37.19
C ASP A 975 24.56 20.87 36.06
N ASN A 976 23.73 20.85 35.02
CA ASN A 976 23.90 21.73 33.86
C ASN A 976 22.55 22.03 33.21
N LEU A 977 22.46 23.16 32.53
CA LEU A 977 21.29 23.56 31.73
C LEU A 977 21.66 23.59 30.26
N VAL A 978 20.81 23.02 29.41
CA VAL A 978 21.09 22.91 27.97
C VAL A 978 19.87 23.33 27.17
N ILE A 979 20.00 24.38 26.36
CA ILE A 979 18.98 24.74 25.36
C ILE A 979 19.08 23.72 24.23
N TYR A 980 18.07 22.85 24.12
CA TYR A 980 18.04 21.77 23.14
C TYR A 980 17.06 22.08 22.01
N ILE A 981 17.60 22.23 20.79
CA ILE A 981 16.87 22.64 19.59
C ILE A 981 16.87 21.52 18.54
N ASN A 982 16.03 21.70 17.51
CA ASN A 982 16.10 20.91 16.29
C ASN A 982 17.51 20.94 15.67
N GLY A 983 17.93 19.83 15.07
CA GLY A 983 19.10 19.83 14.19
C GLY A 983 18.80 20.51 12.85
N SER A 984 19.84 20.90 12.12
CA SER A 984 19.71 21.47 10.77
C SER A 984 19.23 20.40 9.78
N GLY A 985 18.18 20.70 9.02
CA GLY A 985 17.58 19.82 8.01
C GLY A 985 16.06 19.93 7.96
N ASN A 986 15.50 20.04 6.75
CA ASN A 986 14.05 20.13 6.54
C ASN A 986 13.36 18.77 6.76
N GLY A 987 12.93 18.55 8.00
CA GLY A 987 12.11 17.41 8.39
C GLY A 987 10.60 17.61 8.25
N GLY A 988 10.17 18.73 7.70
CA GLY A 988 8.76 19.13 7.66
C GLY A 988 8.13 19.43 9.03
N LYS A 989 8.95 19.65 10.07
CA LYS A 989 8.49 20.04 11.41
C LYS A 989 8.89 21.48 11.71
N PRO A 990 8.00 22.29 12.33
CA PRO A 990 8.35 23.63 12.79
C PRO A 990 9.53 23.62 13.77
N PHE A 991 10.32 24.69 13.74
CA PHE A 991 11.41 24.90 14.69
C PHE A 991 10.87 25.00 16.12
N SER A 992 11.56 24.35 17.06
CA SER A 992 11.25 24.42 18.49
C SER A 992 12.51 24.33 19.35
N ALA A 993 12.42 24.85 20.58
CA ALA A 993 13.49 24.82 21.56
C ALA A 993 12.94 24.35 22.91
N LEU A 994 13.63 23.43 23.58
CA LEU A 994 13.32 23.01 24.94
C LEU A 994 14.59 22.96 25.77
N ILE A 995 14.61 23.68 26.89
CA ILE A 995 15.70 23.61 27.84
C ILE A 995 15.60 22.32 28.66
N VAL A 996 16.74 21.67 28.93
CA VAL A 996 16.82 20.43 29.70
C VAL A 996 17.94 20.50 30.74
N ASN A 997 17.82 19.71 31.80
CA ASN A 997 18.81 19.57 32.87
C ASN A 997 19.40 18.16 33.00
N ALA A 998 19.21 17.32 31.98
CA ALA A 998 19.75 15.97 31.91
C ALA A 998 20.12 15.65 30.46
N ILE A 999 20.84 14.55 30.23
CA ILE A 999 21.27 14.16 28.88
C ILE A 999 20.04 14.00 27.99
N PRO A 1000 19.90 14.79 26.90
CA PRO A 1000 18.83 14.59 25.94
C PRO A 1000 19.18 13.44 24.99
N ASP A 1001 18.18 12.64 24.62
CA ASP A 1001 18.31 11.73 23.49
C ASP A 1001 18.48 12.50 22.18
N LEU A 1002 19.21 11.92 21.22
CA LEU A 1002 19.42 12.51 19.90
C LEU A 1002 18.08 12.92 19.25
N ASN A 1003 17.06 12.08 19.37
CA ASN A 1003 15.75 12.24 18.75
C ASN A 1003 14.71 12.89 19.68
N MET A 1004 15.13 13.44 20.83
CA MET A 1004 14.28 14.30 21.66
C MET A 1004 13.79 15.52 20.86
N GLN A 1005 14.64 16.04 19.95
CA GLN A 1005 14.31 17.01 18.91
C GLN A 1005 14.57 16.42 17.53
N HIS A 1006 13.85 16.89 16.51
CA HIS A 1006 13.99 16.36 15.14
C HIS A 1006 15.33 16.71 14.48
N SER A 1007 15.64 16.02 13.38
CA SER A 1007 16.90 16.15 12.62
C SER A 1007 18.17 15.89 13.46
N GLY A 1008 18.00 15.13 14.55
CA GLY A 1008 19.01 14.83 15.56
C GLY A 1008 19.52 16.09 16.27
N GLY A 1009 18.81 16.45 17.34
CA GLY A 1009 18.88 17.73 18.04
C GLY A 1009 20.27 18.18 18.49
N GLN A 1010 20.36 19.47 18.78
CA GLN A 1010 21.59 20.16 19.18
C GLN A 1010 21.38 20.88 20.50
N GLY A 1011 22.33 20.70 21.41
CA GLY A 1011 22.31 21.21 22.78
C GLY A 1011 23.40 22.24 23.01
N PHE A 1012 22.97 23.42 23.45
CA PHE A 1012 23.81 24.57 23.76
C PHE A 1012 23.80 24.77 25.28
N PRO A 1013 24.88 24.41 25.98
CA PRO A 1013 24.88 24.35 27.43
C PRO A 1013 25.15 25.71 28.05
N LEU A 1014 24.76 25.88 29.31
CA LEU A 1014 25.19 27.01 30.15
C LEU A 1014 26.62 26.79 30.65
N TYR A 1015 26.97 25.55 30.98
CA TYR A 1015 28.29 25.17 31.46
C TYR A 1015 28.93 24.03 30.65
N TYR A 1016 30.24 23.92 30.73
CA TYR A 1016 30.96 22.69 30.35
C TYR A 1016 32.01 22.34 31.40
N TYR A 1017 32.46 21.09 31.39
CA TYR A 1017 33.34 20.52 32.39
C TYR A 1017 34.64 20.06 31.75
N GLU A 1018 35.75 20.50 32.33
CA GLU A 1018 37.09 20.04 31.99
C GLU A 1018 37.64 19.17 33.13
N LYS A 1019 38.36 18.10 32.77
CA LYS A 1019 39.10 17.32 33.76
C LYS A 1019 40.25 18.15 34.32
N SER A 1020 40.42 18.20 35.64
CA SER A 1020 41.65 18.70 36.22
C SER A 1020 42.80 17.74 35.86
N SER A 1021 43.97 18.30 35.59
CA SER A 1021 45.16 17.55 35.17
C SER A 1021 45.94 16.92 36.32
N SER A 1022 45.38 16.88 37.53
CA SER A 1022 46.05 16.44 38.76
C SER A 1022 45.36 15.23 39.41
N ASP A 1023 46.09 14.11 39.42
CA ASP A 1023 45.91 12.82 40.14
C ASP A 1023 44.79 11.84 39.70
N GLU A 1024 45.23 10.61 39.42
CA GLU A 1024 44.45 9.49 38.83
C GLU A 1024 43.43 8.82 39.78
N VAL A 1025 43.27 9.31 41.02
CA VAL A 1025 42.44 8.63 42.04
C VAL A 1025 41.07 9.29 42.23
N VAL A 1026 40.91 10.58 41.92
CA VAL A 1026 39.61 11.29 41.97
C VAL A 1026 39.45 12.11 40.69
N LYS A 1027 38.45 11.80 39.88
CA LYS A 1027 38.12 12.59 38.68
C LYS A 1027 37.51 13.92 39.10
N GLU A 1028 38.34 14.90 39.39
CA GLU A 1028 37.89 16.26 39.69
C GLU A 1028 37.63 17.02 38.37
N TYR A 1029 36.42 17.59 38.25
CA TYR A 1029 36.00 18.35 37.06
C TYR A 1029 35.84 19.82 37.42
N LYS A 1030 36.46 20.71 36.63
CA LYS A 1030 36.29 22.16 36.74
C LYS A 1030 35.15 22.61 35.83
N ARG A 1031 34.12 23.22 36.42
CA ARG A 1031 32.99 23.83 35.70
C ARG A 1031 33.42 25.19 35.10
N LYS A 1032 33.09 25.42 33.84
CA LYS A 1032 33.31 26.67 33.10
C LYS A 1032 32.02 27.11 32.41
N GLU A 1033 31.84 28.42 32.22
CA GLU A 1033 30.73 28.96 31.44
C GLU A 1033 30.94 28.68 29.95
N ALA A 1034 29.90 28.19 29.28
CA ALA A 1034 29.99 27.82 27.86
C ALA A 1034 29.79 29.00 26.91
N ILE A 1035 29.16 30.09 27.36
CA ILE A 1035 29.08 31.32 26.59
C ILE A 1035 30.48 31.92 26.48
N SER A 1036 30.91 32.15 25.24
CA SER A 1036 32.23 32.66 24.93
C SER A 1036 32.32 34.14 25.33
N ASP A 1037 33.54 34.61 25.58
CA ASP A 1037 33.74 36.03 25.87
C ASP A 1037 33.39 36.89 24.64
N ALA A 1038 33.70 36.42 23.43
CA ALA A 1038 33.35 37.09 22.19
C ALA A 1038 31.83 37.18 21.99
N GLY A 1039 31.09 36.12 22.33
CA GLY A 1039 29.63 36.10 22.31
C GLY A 1039 29.02 37.09 23.29
N LEU A 1040 29.61 37.26 24.48
CA LEU A 1040 29.22 38.30 25.43
C LEU A 1040 29.53 39.71 24.90
N PHE A 1041 30.72 39.90 24.30
CA PHE A 1041 31.13 41.19 23.76
C PHE A 1041 30.24 41.65 22.61
N TYR A 1042 29.76 40.75 21.76
CA TYR A 1042 28.79 41.07 20.70
C TYR A 1042 27.56 41.85 21.23
N PHE A 1043 27.03 41.47 22.40
CA PHE A 1043 25.92 42.21 23.03
C PHE A 1043 26.39 43.47 23.75
N LYS A 1044 27.53 43.44 24.45
CA LYS A 1044 28.07 44.62 25.17
C LYS A 1044 28.47 45.75 24.23
N ASP A 1045 29.02 45.43 23.06
CA ASP A 1045 29.40 46.41 22.05
C ASP A 1045 28.17 47.07 21.43
N PHE A 1046 27.04 46.36 21.35
CA PHE A 1046 25.78 46.92 20.91
C PHE A 1046 25.10 47.77 22.01
N TYR A 1047 25.10 47.30 23.26
CA TYR A 1047 24.53 48.00 24.42
C TYR A 1047 25.61 48.59 25.34
N THR A 1048 26.39 49.54 24.80
CA THR A 1048 27.62 50.06 25.42
C THR A 1048 27.51 50.61 26.85
N THR A 1049 26.32 51.01 27.31
CA THR A 1049 26.10 51.59 28.64
C THR A 1049 25.63 50.59 29.70
N GLU A 1050 25.31 49.36 29.30
CA GLU A 1050 24.54 48.43 30.13
C GLU A 1050 25.35 47.24 30.62
N SER A 1051 25.02 46.72 31.80
CA SER A 1051 25.66 45.52 32.35
C SER A 1051 24.94 44.27 31.88
N ILE A 1052 25.60 43.46 31.06
CA ILE A 1052 25.10 42.17 30.56
C ILE A 1052 26.00 41.05 31.07
N SER A 1053 25.42 40.02 31.70
CA SER A 1053 26.11 38.79 32.08
C SER A 1053 25.98 37.71 31.00
N LYS A 1054 26.82 36.67 31.07
CA LYS A 1054 26.66 35.49 30.20
C LYS A 1054 25.33 34.80 30.44
N GLU A 1055 24.89 34.73 31.68
CA GLU A 1055 23.59 34.15 32.01
C GLU A 1055 22.44 34.92 31.34
N ASP A 1056 22.51 36.26 31.28
CA ASP A 1056 21.50 37.06 30.58
C ASP A 1056 21.46 36.74 29.09
N VAL A 1057 22.62 36.54 28.45
CA VAL A 1057 22.70 36.12 27.05
C VAL A 1057 22.10 34.73 26.87
N PHE A 1058 22.36 33.79 27.77
CA PHE A 1058 21.79 32.44 27.72
C PHE A 1058 20.25 32.45 27.67
N TYR A 1059 19.63 33.19 28.58
CA TYR A 1059 18.17 33.26 28.63
C TYR A 1059 17.58 34.18 27.55
N TYR A 1060 18.29 35.23 27.13
CA TYR A 1060 17.91 36.01 25.96
C TYR A 1060 17.78 35.12 24.72
N VAL A 1061 18.77 34.25 24.47
CA VAL A 1061 18.72 33.26 23.38
C VAL A 1061 17.47 32.39 23.53
N TYR A 1062 17.22 31.84 24.72
CA TYR A 1062 16.06 30.97 24.93
C TYR A 1062 14.72 31.68 24.71
N GLY A 1063 14.57 32.93 25.17
CA GLY A 1063 13.39 33.75 24.95
C GLY A 1063 13.19 34.10 23.47
N LEU A 1064 14.26 34.51 22.76
CA LEU A 1064 14.19 34.84 21.34
C LEU A 1064 13.78 33.63 20.49
N LEU A 1065 14.31 32.44 20.78
CA LEU A 1065 13.94 31.20 20.09
C LEU A 1065 12.45 30.83 20.27
N HIS A 1066 11.76 31.47 21.23
CA HIS A 1066 10.32 31.39 21.43
C HIS A 1066 9.53 32.53 20.79
N SER A 1067 10.17 33.54 20.19
CA SER A 1067 9.47 34.57 19.41
C SER A 1067 8.81 33.96 18.17
N GLU A 1068 7.51 34.19 18.01
CA GLU A 1068 6.78 33.79 16.80
C GLU A 1068 7.24 34.60 15.58
N ASP A 1069 7.63 35.87 15.78
CA ASP A 1069 8.15 36.73 14.71
C ASP A 1069 9.52 36.23 14.22
N TYR A 1070 10.45 35.89 15.13
CA TYR A 1070 11.74 35.29 14.73
C TYR A 1070 11.57 33.97 13.99
N ARG A 1071 10.74 33.06 14.53
CA ARG A 1071 10.49 31.74 13.95
C ARG A 1071 9.76 31.82 12.61
N GLY A 1072 8.86 32.78 12.44
CA GLY A 1072 8.15 33.02 11.19
C GLY A 1072 9.03 33.68 10.13
N ARG A 1073 9.82 34.69 10.50
CA ARG A 1073 10.68 35.45 9.58
C ARG A 1073 11.83 34.62 9.02
N TYR A 1074 12.41 33.73 9.83
CA TYR A 1074 13.57 32.92 9.46
C TYR A 1074 13.25 31.42 9.41
N ALA A 1075 12.00 31.05 9.12
CA ALA A 1075 11.56 29.65 9.10
C ALA A 1075 12.43 28.79 8.16
N ASP A 1076 12.76 29.30 6.98
CA ASP A 1076 13.54 28.61 5.97
C ASP A 1076 15.00 28.45 6.41
N ASN A 1077 15.66 29.51 6.91
CA ASN A 1077 16.98 29.42 7.53
C ASN A 1077 16.99 28.41 8.70
N LEU A 1078 16.06 28.52 9.65
CA LEU A 1078 15.99 27.62 10.81
C LEU A 1078 15.73 26.16 10.45
N SER A 1079 15.20 25.90 9.25
CA SER A 1079 15.06 24.54 8.72
C SER A 1079 16.36 24.01 8.10
N LYS A 1080 17.26 24.88 7.61
CA LYS A 1080 18.45 24.48 6.83
C LYS A 1080 19.77 24.67 7.56
N GLU A 1081 19.84 25.54 8.55
CA GLU A 1081 21.07 25.89 9.28
C GLU A 1081 20.82 26.07 10.78
N LEU A 1082 21.88 26.26 11.57
CA LEU A 1082 21.74 26.54 13.00
C LEU A 1082 21.25 27.98 13.22
N PRO A 1083 20.51 28.26 14.30
CA PRO A 1083 20.08 29.62 14.60
C PRO A 1083 21.25 30.62 14.67
N ARG A 1084 21.01 31.85 14.22
CA ARG A 1084 21.90 33.00 14.42
C ARG A 1084 21.13 34.09 15.15
N ILE A 1085 21.76 34.73 16.13
CA ILE A 1085 21.05 35.49 17.16
C ILE A 1085 21.26 37.00 16.94
N PRO A 1086 20.22 37.76 16.53
CA PRO A 1086 20.31 39.21 16.45
C PRO A 1086 20.39 39.88 17.83
N CYS A 1087 20.92 41.11 17.85
CA CYS A 1087 20.63 42.07 18.91
C CYS A 1087 19.30 42.78 18.57
N VAL A 1088 18.38 42.87 19.53
CA VAL A 1088 17.21 43.74 19.37
C VAL A 1088 17.62 45.21 19.52
N LYS A 1089 16.89 46.11 18.88
CA LYS A 1089 17.29 47.52 18.79
C LYS A 1089 17.34 48.24 20.14
N LYS A 1090 16.45 47.89 21.07
CA LYS A 1090 16.35 48.51 22.40
C LYS A 1090 16.80 47.55 23.48
N TYR A 1091 17.56 48.06 24.45
CA TYR A 1091 17.96 47.28 25.62
C TYR A 1091 16.77 46.80 26.46
N ASP A 1092 15.70 47.60 26.57
CA ASP A 1092 14.47 47.18 27.26
C ASP A 1092 13.88 45.90 26.65
N ASP A 1093 13.91 45.77 25.31
CA ASP A 1093 13.44 44.56 24.63
C ASP A 1093 14.37 43.38 24.93
N PHE A 1094 15.69 43.59 25.00
CA PHE A 1094 16.65 42.55 25.41
C PHE A 1094 16.34 42.04 26.82
N VAL A 1095 16.05 42.93 27.77
CA VAL A 1095 15.66 42.57 29.14
C VAL A 1095 14.36 41.78 29.13
N ILE A 1096 13.36 42.16 28.33
CA ILE A 1096 12.10 41.43 28.20
C ILE A 1096 12.32 40.02 27.65
N PHE A 1097 13.11 39.86 26.58
CA PHE A 1097 13.44 38.54 26.03
C PHE A 1097 14.23 37.67 27.00
N SER A 1098 15.19 38.26 27.73
CA SER A 1098 15.97 37.57 28.76
C SER A 1098 15.07 37.10 29.91
N GLN A 1099 14.21 37.97 30.43
CA GLN A 1099 13.26 37.61 31.50
C GLN A 1099 12.27 36.55 31.04
N ALA A 1100 11.72 36.68 29.83
CA ALA A 1100 10.84 35.66 29.26
C ALA A 1100 11.57 34.31 29.12
N GLY A 1101 12.85 34.31 28.74
CA GLY A 1101 13.69 33.11 28.72
C GLY A 1101 13.84 32.46 30.10
N ARG A 1102 14.01 33.26 31.16
CA ARG A 1102 14.06 32.76 32.55
C ARG A 1102 12.73 32.16 32.99
N ASP A 1103 11.63 32.84 32.70
CA ASP A 1103 10.28 32.37 33.04
C ASP A 1103 9.94 31.07 32.28
N LEU A 1104 10.24 31.01 30.98
CA LEU A 1104 10.08 29.79 30.18
C LEU A 1104 10.94 28.65 30.73
N ALA A 1105 12.19 28.93 31.07
CA ALA A 1105 13.07 27.91 31.64
C ALA A 1105 12.56 27.37 32.97
N PHE A 1106 12.00 28.22 33.84
CA PHE A 1106 11.35 27.78 35.06
C PHE A 1106 10.25 26.76 34.78
N TRP A 1107 9.30 27.07 33.88
CA TRP A 1107 8.19 26.16 33.56
C TRP A 1107 8.66 24.86 32.91
N HIS A 1108 9.63 24.94 32.00
CA HIS A 1108 10.11 23.79 31.25
C HIS A 1108 11.03 22.86 32.03
N LEU A 1109 11.80 23.36 32.99
CA LEU A 1109 12.66 22.55 33.86
C LEU A 1109 11.87 21.91 35.01
N ASN A 1110 10.87 22.62 35.55
CA ASN A 1110 10.06 22.18 36.69
C ASN A 1110 8.72 21.55 36.27
N PHE A 1111 8.60 21.08 35.03
CA PHE A 1111 7.35 20.51 34.50
C PHE A 1111 6.79 19.33 35.30
N GLU A 1112 7.64 18.63 36.08
CA GLU A 1112 7.25 17.53 36.97
C GLU A 1112 6.80 18.01 38.35
N GLU A 1113 7.07 19.27 38.73
CA GLU A 1113 6.92 19.78 40.11
C GLU A 1113 5.90 20.91 40.24
N VAL A 1114 5.54 21.59 39.14
CA VAL A 1114 4.55 22.66 39.16
C VAL A 1114 3.17 22.20 39.63
N GLU A 1115 2.33 23.15 40.03
CA GLU A 1115 0.95 22.85 40.45
C GLU A 1115 0.13 22.26 39.28
N PRO A 1116 -0.55 21.12 39.48
CA PRO A 1116 -1.40 20.51 38.47
C PRO A 1116 -2.57 21.43 38.08
N TYR A 1117 -2.91 21.45 36.79
CA TYR A 1117 -4.11 22.14 36.33
C TYR A 1117 -5.37 21.51 36.97
N LYS A 1118 -6.28 22.37 37.45
CA LYS A 1118 -7.52 21.95 38.13
C LYS A 1118 -8.59 21.49 37.12
N ALA A 1119 -8.31 20.41 36.40
CA ALA A 1119 -9.25 19.78 35.49
C ALA A 1119 -10.38 19.04 36.23
N THR A 1120 -11.50 18.79 35.53
CA THR A 1120 -12.56 17.94 36.06
C THR A 1120 -12.16 16.48 35.91
N ILE A 1121 -11.90 15.80 37.04
CA ILE A 1121 -11.58 14.38 37.06
C ILE A 1121 -12.87 13.58 37.32
N ASP A 1122 -13.22 12.73 36.36
CA ASP A 1122 -14.33 11.79 36.46
C ASP A 1122 -13.79 10.38 36.72
N SER A 1123 -14.05 9.87 37.92
CA SER A 1123 -13.66 8.54 38.40
C SER A 1123 -14.86 7.62 38.69
N GLY A 1124 -16.02 7.92 38.10
CA GLY A 1124 -17.25 7.16 38.34
C GLY A 1124 -17.78 7.35 39.76
N ASN A 1125 -18.01 6.23 40.47
CA ASN A 1125 -18.66 6.22 41.80
C ASN A 1125 -17.71 6.53 42.97
N LEU A 1126 -16.39 6.51 42.75
CA LEU A 1126 -15.38 6.82 43.76
C LEU A 1126 -14.86 8.25 43.54
N ASN A 1127 -14.57 8.97 44.63
CA ASN A 1127 -13.87 10.24 44.52
C ASN A 1127 -12.38 10.02 44.23
N TYR A 1128 -11.72 10.97 43.56
CA TYR A 1128 -10.29 10.94 43.25
C TYR A 1128 -9.38 10.65 44.45
N SER A 1129 -9.73 11.14 45.65
CA SER A 1129 -9.00 10.90 46.89
C SER A 1129 -9.15 9.49 47.46
N GLN A 1130 -10.16 8.74 47.00
CA GLN A 1130 -10.52 7.39 47.48
C GLN A 1130 -9.98 6.29 46.56
N LEU A 1131 -9.40 6.64 45.41
CA LEU A 1131 -8.84 5.67 44.47
C LEU A 1131 -7.56 5.04 45.05
N PRO A 1132 -7.45 3.71 45.10
CA PRO A 1132 -6.24 3.02 45.51
C PRO A 1132 -5.17 3.14 44.41
N LYS A 1133 -3.92 2.75 44.72
CA LYS A 1133 -2.76 3.00 43.85
C LYS A 1133 -2.90 2.32 42.48
N GLU A 1134 -3.53 1.16 42.45
CA GLU A 1134 -3.71 0.31 41.27
C GLU A 1134 -4.63 0.96 40.24
N ASP A 1135 -5.59 1.80 40.68
CA ASP A 1135 -6.52 2.51 39.80
C ASP A 1135 -5.84 3.64 39.00
N PHE A 1136 -4.60 4.01 39.35
CA PHE A 1136 -3.78 4.96 38.58
C PHE A 1136 -2.88 4.30 37.54
N TYR A 1137 -2.91 2.97 37.40
CA TYR A 1137 -2.15 2.30 36.35
C TYR A 1137 -2.65 2.72 34.95
N VAL A 1138 -1.74 3.09 34.06
CA VAL A 1138 -2.06 3.50 32.68
C VAL A 1138 -1.37 2.62 31.65
N GLU A 1139 -2.18 1.95 30.83
CA GLU A 1139 -1.68 1.26 29.63
C GLU A 1139 -1.48 2.23 28.47
N LYS A 1140 -2.50 3.05 28.18
CA LYS A 1140 -2.48 4.03 27.09
C LYS A 1140 -3.56 5.09 27.25
N MET A 1141 -3.16 6.36 27.27
CA MET A 1141 -4.09 7.48 27.20
C MET A 1141 -4.65 7.67 25.79
N LYS A 1142 -5.90 8.11 25.67
CA LYS A 1142 -6.53 8.42 24.37
C LYS A 1142 -7.59 9.50 24.47
N PHE A 1143 -7.80 10.25 23.40
CA PHE A 1143 -8.95 11.14 23.30
C PHE A 1143 -10.26 10.34 23.31
N ALA A 1144 -11.30 10.89 23.95
CA ALA A 1144 -12.62 10.27 23.96
C ALA A 1144 -13.23 10.17 22.55
N LYS A 1145 -12.99 11.19 21.72
CA LYS A 1145 -13.28 11.20 20.28
C LYS A 1145 -12.14 11.93 19.57
N LYS A 1146 -11.74 11.47 18.37
CA LYS A 1146 -10.56 12.01 17.67
C LYS A 1146 -10.64 13.53 17.39
N ALA A 1147 -11.84 14.06 17.15
CA ALA A 1147 -12.06 15.49 16.89
C ALA A 1147 -12.21 16.34 18.16
N ASP A 1148 -12.50 15.73 19.31
CA ASP A 1148 -12.77 16.43 20.57
C ASP A 1148 -11.62 16.18 21.56
N LYS A 1149 -10.76 17.19 21.68
CA LYS A 1149 -9.60 17.16 22.60
C LYS A 1149 -9.93 17.67 24.01
N SER A 1150 -11.18 18.01 24.30
CA SER A 1150 -11.59 18.48 25.64
C SER A 1150 -11.61 17.38 26.69
N THR A 1151 -11.63 16.10 26.25
CA THR A 1151 -11.68 14.93 27.12
C THR A 1151 -10.64 13.88 26.77
N VAL A 1152 -9.79 13.54 27.74
CA VAL A 1152 -8.82 12.43 27.67
C VAL A 1152 -9.28 11.28 28.57
N ILE A 1153 -9.31 10.09 28.01
CA ILE A 1153 -9.47 8.84 28.75
C ILE A 1153 -8.07 8.44 29.22
N TYR A 1154 -7.85 8.50 30.53
CA TYR A 1154 -6.59 8.09 31.14
C TYR A 1154 -6.51 6.55 31.19
N ASN A 1155 -7.55 5.91 31.74
CA ASN A 1155 -7.73 4.46 31.73
C ASN A 1155 -9.24 4.12 31.80
N ASN A 1156 -9.60 2.88 32.15
CA ASN A 1156 -10.99 2.46 32.30
C ASN A 1156 -11.72 3.08 33.52
N LYS A 1157 -10.99 3.65 34.49
CA LYS A 1157 -11.52 4.26 35.71
C LYS A 1157 -11.56 5.78 35.64
N ILE A 1158 -10.53 6.42 35.07
CA ILE A 1158 -10.29 7.85 35.17
C ILE A 1158 -10.45 8.52 33.80
N ARG A 1159 -11.21 9.61 33.77
CA ARG A 1159 -11.33 10.53 32.62
C ARG A 1159 -11.02 11.95 33.06
N ILE A 1160 -10.29 12.67 32.23
CA ILE A 1160 -9.94 14.08 32.41
C ILE A 1160 -10.82 14.88 31.46
N LYS A 1161 -11.68 15.74 32.00
CA LYS A 1161 -12.66 16.54 31.26
C LYS A 1161 -12.33 18.03 31.35
N ASN A 1162 -12.88 18.80 30.40
CA ASN A 1162 -12.77 20.25 30.33
C ASN A 1162 -11.32 20.74 30.18
N ILE A 1163 -10.52 20.03 29.38
CA ILE A 1163 -9.16 20.44 29.03
C ILE A 1163 -9.24 21.65 28.07
N PRO A 1164 -8.60 22.80 28.38
CA PRO A 1164 -8.58 23.96 27.48
C PRO A 1164 -7.95 23.63 26.13
N SER A 1165 -8.56 24.06 25.04
CA SER A 1165 -8.02 23.83 23.69
C SER A 1165 -6.66 24.52 23.49
N GLU A 1166 -6.47 25.70 24.09
CA GLU A 1166 -5.24 26.49 24.02
C GLU A 1166 -4.01 25.75 24.57
N ALA A 1167 -4.21 24.78 25.48
CA ALA A 1167 -3.10 23.98 26.01
C ALA A 1167 -2.44 23.11 24.92
N TYR A 1168 -3.16 22.79 23.84
CA TYR A 1168 -2.61 22.02 22.72
C TYR A 1168 -1.83 22.87 21.71
N ASP A 1169 -1.89 24.21 21.82
CA ASP A 1169 -1.18 25.13 20.91
C ASP A 1169 0.33 25.17 21.19
N TYR A 1170 0.75 24.76 22.40
CA TYR A 1170 2.17 24.59 22.68
C TYR A 1170 2.71 23.31 22.03
N VAL A 1171 3.36 23.51 20.88
CA VAL A 1171 3.95 22.45 20.07
C VAL A 1171 5.47 22.45 20.24
N VAL A 1172 6.02 21.26 20.54
CA VAL A 1172 7.46 21.00 20.60
C VAL A 1172 7.78 19.76 19.77
N ASN A 1173 8.83 19.81 18.95
CA ASN A 1173 9.20 18.72 18.04
C ASN A 1173 8.02 18.26 17.14
N GLY A 1174 7.17 19.21 16.71
CA GLY A 1174 6.04 18.99 15.80
C GLY A 1174 4.82 18.28 16.40
N LYS A 1175 4.72 18.17 17.73
CA LYS A 1175 3.54 17.63 18.43
C LYS A 1175 3.20 18.45 19.68
N PRO A 1176 1.92 18.60 20.05
CA PRO A 1176 1.54 19.25 21.31
C PRO A 1176 2.20 18.60 22.52
N ALA A 1177 2.61 19.40 23.51
CA ALA A 1177 3.23 18.92 24.74
C ALA A 1177 2.39 17.84 25.46
N LEU A 1178 1.06 18.04 25.51
CA LEU A 1178 0.12 17.08 26.12
C LEU A 1178 0.12 15.73 25.38
N GLU A 1179 0.20 15.74 24.05
CA GLU A 1179 0.22 14.51 23.25
C GLU A 1179 1.54 13.75 23.40
N TRP A 1180 2.66 14.43 23.69
CA TRP A 1180 3.91 13.77 24.11
C TRP A 1180 3.73 13.00 25.41
N VAL A 1181 3.09 13.61 26.42
CA VAL A 1181 2.79 12.94 27.69
C VAL A 1181 1.87 11.74 27.46
N MET A 1182 0.78 11.90 26.70
CA MET A 1182 -0.15 10.80 26.39
C MET A 1182 0.52 9.62 25.69
N GLU A 1183 1.48 9.90 24.79
CA GLU A 1183 2.20 8.86 24.06
C GLU A 1183 3.25 8.14 24.92
N ARG A 1184 3.90 8.86 25.82
CA ARG A 1184 5.05 8.35 26.59
C ARG A 1184 4.67 7.80 27.96
N GLN A 1185 3.59 8.29 28.57
CA GLN A 1185 3.06 7.80 29.84
C GLN A 1185 2.09 6.64 29.60
N GLY A 1186 2.65 5.48 29.31
CA GLY A 1186 1.92 4.23 29.10
C GLY A 1186 2.87 3.04 29.03
N VAL A 1187 2.37 1.92 28.50
CA VAL A 1187 3.12 0.67 28.35
C VAL A 1187 3.45 0.46 26.88
N LEU A 1188 4.74 0.25 26.58
CA LEU A 1188 5.23 -0.03 25.24
C LEU A 1188 6.09 -1.28 25.25
N THR A 1189 5.79 -2.24 24.38
CA THR A 1189 6.64 -3.42 24.16
C THR A 1189 7.35 -3.27 22.82
N HIS A 1190 8.68 -3.34 22.83
CA HIS A 1190 9.47 -3.32 21.61
C HIS A 1190 9.29 -4.64 20.85
N LYS A 1191 8.84 -4.58 19.60
CA LYS A 1191 8.37 -5.76 18.84
C LYS A 1191 9.46 -6.82 18.68
N ASP A 1192 10.67 -6.41 18.30
CA ASP A 1192 11.73 -7.35 17.91
C ASP A 1192 12.51 -7.92 19.10
N SER A 1193 12.52 -7.20 20.23
CA SER A 1193 13.24 -7.64 21.43
C SER A 1193 12.32 -8.22 22.50
N GLY A 1194 11.01 -7.94 22.43
CA GLY A 1194 10.05 -8.27 23.48
C GLY A 1194 10.20 -7.44 24.76
N ILE A 1195 11.15 -6.50 24.83
CA ILE A 1195 11.41 -5.69 26.02
C ILE A 1195 10.23 -4.75 26.28
N VAL A 1196 9.71 -4.81 27.51
CA VAL A 1196 8.64 -3.93 27.99
C VAL A 1196 9.23 -2.68 28.65
N ASN A 1197 8.73 -1.52 28.24
CA ASN A 1197 9.00 -0.23 28.85
C ASN A 1197 7.69 0.34 29.42
N ASP A 1198 7.57 0.34 30.74
CA ASP A 1198 6.34 0.68 31.46
C ASP A 1198 6.54 1.98 32.27
N ALA A 1199 5.85 3.06 31.88
CA ALA A 1199 5.94 4.35 32.56
C ALA A 1199 5.46 4.32 34.03
N ASN A 1200 4.63 3.34 34.40
CA ASN A 1200 4.17 3.17 35.77
C ASN A 1200 5.32 2.72 36.69
N ASP A 1201 6.37 2.09 36.15
CA ASP A 1201 7.56 1.76 36.93
C ASP A 1201 8.29 3.04 37.37
N TRP A 1202 8.39 4.05 36.51
CA TRP A 1202 8.99 5.34 36.89
C TRP A 1202 8.17 6.05 37.97
N ALA A 1203 6.85 6.01 37.85
CA ALA A 1203 5.94 6.56 38.85
C ALA A 1203 6.18 5.95 40.24
N MET A 1204 6.44 4.64 40.31
CA MET A 1204 6.62 3.91 41.57
C MET A 1204 8.07 3.93 42.07
N GLU A 1205 9.05 3.67 41.21
CA GLU A 1205 10.47 3.53 41.57
C GLU A 1205 11.17 4.89 41.74
N ALA A 1206 10.95 5.83 40.81
CA ALA A 1206 11.67 7.10 40.79
C ALA A 1206 10.90 8.22 41.52
N MET A 1207 9.57 8.27 41.34
CA MET A 1207 8.73 9.33 41.90
C MET A 1207 8.03 8.96 43.21
N GLY A 1208 7.96 7.67 43.55
CA GLY A 1208 7.25 7.19 44.75
C GLY A 1208 5.75 7.51 44.78
N ASN A 1209 5.15 7.82 43.62
CA ASN A 1209 3.78 8.30 43.47
C ASN A 1209 3.08 7.63 42.28
N ALA A 1210 2.16 6.69 42.56
CA ALA A 1210 1.36 6.02 41.55
C ALA A 1210 0.52 6.98 40.68
N LYS A 1211 0.18 8.17 41.19
CA LYS A 1211 -0.59 9.20 40.48
C LYS A 1211 0.25 10.00 39.49
N TYR A 1212 1.58 9.82 39.50
CA TYR A 1212 2.52 10.63 38.74
C TYR A 1212 2.16 10.76 37.25
N PRO A 1213 1.79 9.71 36.50
CA PRO A 1213 1.50 9.87 35.07
C PRO A 1213 0.29 10.78 34.81
N LEU A 1214 -0.73 10.70 35.68
CA LEU A 1214 -1.91 11.56 35.64
C LEU A 1214 -1.57 13.00 36.04
N GLU A 1215 -0.86 13.17 37.15
CA GLU A 1215 -0.42 14.48 37.63
C GLU A 1215 0.48 15.16 36.61
N LEU A 1216 1.41 14.44 35.99
CA LEU A 1216 2.28 14.96 34.93
C LEU A 1216 1.47 15.51 33.77
N PHE A 1217 0.44 14.79 33.31
CA PHE A 1217 -0.44 15.29 32.26
C PHE A 1217 -1.11 16.61 32.67
N LEU A 1218 -1.62 16.69 33.90
CA LEU A 1218 -2.25 17.91 34.43
C LEU A 1218 -1.25 19.06 34.63
N ARG A 1219 -0.02 18.78 35.04
CA ARG A 1219 1.07 19.76 35.17
C ARG A 1219 1.47 20.30 33.81
N VAL A 1220 1.56 19.45 32.79
CA VAL A 1220 1.90 19.86 31.42
C VAL A 1220 0.77 20.68 30.77
N ILE A 1221 -0.48 20.57 31.21
CA ILE A 1221 -1.54 21.55 30.87
C ILE A 1221 -1.15 22.94 31.40
N THR A 1222 -0.78 23.06 32.68
CA THR A 1222 -0.35 24.33 33.29
C THR A 1222 0.86 24.90 32.55
N VAL A 1223 1.90 24.08 32.34
CA VAL A 1223 3.11 24.48 31.59
C VAL A 1223 2.74 25.02 30.22
N SER A 1224 1.88 24.32 29.48
CA SER A 1224 1.51 24.73 28.11
C SER A 1224 0.79 26.08 28.10
N LEU A 1225 -0.13 26.32 29.04
CA LEU A 1225 -0.87 27.58 29.14
C LEU A 1225 0.04 28.76 29.53
N GLU A 1226 0.91 28.57 30.52
CA GLU A 1226 1.86 29.63 30.94
C GLU A 1226 2.92 29.89 29.87
N THR A 1227 3.42 28.86 29.18
CA THR A 1227 4.30 29.04 28.02
C THR A 1227 3.63 29.87 26.93
N GLN A 1228 2.38 29.57 26.57
CA GLN A 1228 1.64 30.36 25.56
C GLN A 1228 1.40 31.80 26.00
N LYS A 1229 1.13 32.02 27.28
CA LYS A 1229 0.96 33.36 27.85
C LYS A 1229 2.25 34.19 27.78
N ILE A 1230 3.40 33.59 28.09
CA ILE A 1230 4.71 34.25 27.96
C ILE A 1230 5.02 34.55 26.50
N VAL A 1231 4.85 33.57 25.60
CA VAL A 1231 5.13 33.71 24.16
C VAL A 1231 4.29 34.82 23.53
N LYS A 1232 2.98 34.87 23.83
CA LYS A 1232 2.07 35.92 23.33
C LYS A 1232 2.40 37.31 23.92
N GLY A 1233 3.11 37.37 25.04
CA GLY A 1233 3.55 38.60 25.68
C GLY A 1233 4.89 39.14 25.18
N LEU A 1234 5.60 38.40 24.31
CA LEU A 1234 6.88 38.84 23.76
C LEU A 1234 6.69 40.07 22.84
N PRO A 1235 7.63 41.04 22.85
CA PRO A 1235 7.59 42.18 21.94
C PRO A 1235 7.83 41.73 20.49
N LYS A 1236 7.38 42.56 19.54
CA LYS A 1236 7.72 42.36 18.11
C LYS A 1236 9.22 42.49 17.89
N LEU A 1237 9.75 41.78 16.90
CA LEU A 1237 11.18 41.73 16.65
C LEU A 1237 11.64 42.92 15.80
N ASP A 1238 12.21 43.93 16.48
CA ASP A 1238 12.90 45.09 15.90
C ASP A 1238 14.42 44.91 16.08
N ILE A 1239 15.15 44.72 14.96
CA ILE A 1239 16.58 44.36 14.89
C ILE A 1239 17.35 45.51 14.27
#